data_AF-T0RDJ7-F1
#
_entry.id   AF-T0RDJ7-F1
#
_cell.length_a   1.000
_cell.length_b   1.000
_cell.length_c   1.000
_cell.angle_alpha   90.00
_cell.angle_beta   90.00
_cell.angle_gamma   90.00
#
_symmetry.space_group_name_H-M   'P 1'
#
loop_
_entity.id
_entity.type
_entity.pdbx_description
1 polymer ?
#
loop_
_entity_poly.entity_id
_entity_poly.type
_entity_poly.pdbx_seq_one_letter_code
_entity_poly.pdbx_strand_id
1 'polypeptide(L)'
;MTAVAVDNSGLPANDLVHNKYGVLDPEMAFDLYQNEGVDLSKLNPVANDLWDGKDHFDEFYIDREISVNTNDELKYNGKINSFSGMFRFNATNEDGKRIQVHLSKNIHTVLLRKNLLRKLGYIVPRMKYIPKLKVQFKNAKEKNDFKDIDLVFDLGLAPGRWIVSEGDDFLVLQDVVVKEPSETDGLDIALTMIPEKLTSRALRGALLAYTLVDLDESINKFPYQAIAKQESNFILTHDTEAEFNATLDDIKWLGEKISKLTRFDFEEIVEASAFPYVVSKLLVERLIARRNSIVDILKLDAPEMKYTKKLNLQGVEDGFLHTEVFPGYATRFSSGVQKGPLDDIWRYGLSELQSTVISSAVDMLNDELRVFSNGEARYKWLLKDFEENKEYAIKYFTEHGEFPALPMSSWNTPVLNGNLILGRDIVIGGALGTDNFVQLADTAGLSVSIGWFFGLERVINQVISGSVFPNMGVLLSYSHVKPISSMKQALSEPYKNILVNWLTRRLRKNFESVGKTDSMTSEDRYSEISKIYEKISKELGIGESLIISENFVPDVSLSLKGPLIDGSSITGTVGSRFKVLKRIQVYRKSKFEFQVYFDDGNIKELYMRGGLNYLIPILSGESKKAFGTMNMNYYSFNFDPNLNDNPDFYKNVAKFVSILENRDTEAVADFPVKVTSKINDGSTKFSFLFYVSKWAKKLTDMLVKFKGAEDTRFVSSTYGNKSGFNYVNFFKDVANYYLQMYSNFFSFDVDPHRNLGRNLYGTAYTTDVRFEAKLKDVKKDGDVDNFSTMYATYLDKTEGGSISQKRLWKKMKKVNEKFQREIFTGEHSNDAGDLSLYKIESKLHFFDKAVKKMLFASSEDIKKLEKAAQKHVSARCYHNNEHGGSKTIAEELRCGDYDHIERFARGCLNKFYDDEIKDGQKCIARLVYYYAHYVNIDDLIDFVGIDNIYLESSVNGFRKNHEYIYKPIAGNSFGRRNSKYKTGPFDAIKKFLGVLGGELDGNWFRERL
;
A
#
# COMPACT_ATOMS: atom_id res chain seq x y z
N MET A 1 -21.09 -6.57 5.36
CA MET A 1 -20.86 -5.92 4.05
C MET A 1 -21.61 -6.73 3.01
N THR A 2 -22.45 -6.08 2.20
CA THR A 2 -23.22 -6.71 1.12
C THR A 2 -22.79 -6.14 -0.22
N ALA A 3 -22.73 -6.99 -1.24
CA ALA A 3 -22.53 -6.59 -2.63
C ALA A 3 -23.87 -6.67 -3.39
N VAL A 4 -24.26 -5.59 -4.05
CA VAL A 4 -25.47 -5.52 -4.88
C VAL A 4 -25.07 -5.31 -6.33
N ALA A 5 -25.53 -6.17 -7.24
CA ALA A 5 -25.15 -6.13 -8.64
C ALA A 5 -25.67 -4.87 -9.35
N VAL A 6 -24.80 -4.18 -10.09
CA VAL A 6 -25.15 -2.93 -10.82
C VAL A 6 -26.05 -3.21 -12.02
N ASP A 7 -26.00 -4.41 -12.60
CA ASP A 7 -26.84 -4.86 -13.71
C ASP A 7 -28.19 -5.43 -13.27
N ASN A 8 -28.48 -5.40 -11.96
CA ASN A 8 -29.73 -5.86 -11.37
C ASN A 8 -30.07 -7.34 -11.64
N SER A 9 -29.07 -8.21 -11.69
CA SER A 9 -29.25 -9.65 -12.00
C SER A 9 -29.94 -10.48 -10.89
N GLY A 10 -30.48 -9.87 -9.84
CA GLY A 10 -31.11 -10.56 -8.72
C GLY A 10 -32.61 -10.79 -8.93
N LEU A 11 -33.18 -11.80 -8.26
CA LEU A 11 -34.63 -12.03 -8.29
C LEU A 11 -35.38 -10.88 -7.59
N PRO A 12 -36.49 -10.38 -8.16
CA PRO A 12 -37.34 -9.37 -7.52
C PRO A 12 -37.88 -9.82 -6.15
N ALA A 13 -38.35 -8.86 -5.34
CA ALA A 13 -39.01 -9.18 -4.08
C ALA A 13 -40.36 -9.86 -4.33
N ASN A 14 -40.80 -10.70 -3.38
CA ASN A 14 -42.00 -11.52 -3.53
C ASN A 14 -43.29 -10.87 -3.00
N ASP A 15 -43.21 -9.58 -2.64
CA ASP A 15 -44.29 -8.83 -2.01
C ASP A 15 -44.52 -7.47 -2.68
N LEU A 16 -44.09 -7.29 -3.93
CA LEU A 16 -44.27 -6.03 -4.67
C LEU A 16 -45.74 -5.85 -5.06
N VAL A 17 -46.29 -4.65 -4.87
CA VAL A 17 -47.68 -4.33 -5.21
C VAL A 17 -47.76 -3.49 -6.48
N HIS A 18 -48.48 -3.98 -7.48
CA HIS A 18 -48.77 -3.29 -8.73
C HIS A 18 -50.24 -2.91 -8.84
N ASN A 19 -50.54 -1.69 -9.30
CA ASN A 19 -51.91 -1.14 -9.36
C ASN A 19 -52.90 -2.00 -10.16
N LYS A 20 -52.42 -2.67 -11.22
CA LYS A 20 -53.25 -3.48 -12.12
C LYS A 20 -53.33 -4.97 -11.72
N TYR A 21 -52.25 -5.52 -11.16
CA TYR A 21 -52.06 -6.97 -11.00
C TYR A 21 -52.07 -7.42 -9.53
N GLY A 22 -52.12 -6.48 -8.57
CA GLY A 22 -52.09 -6.80 -7.15
C GLY A 22 -50.67 -7.16 -6.70
N VAL A 23 -50.56 -8.12 -5.80
CA VAL A 23 -49.26 -8.61 -5.29
C VAL A 23 -48.60 -9.48 -6.35
N LEU A 24 -47.36 -9.15 -6.70
CA LEU A 24 -46.57 -9.84 -7.71
C LEU A 24 -45.69 -10.90 -7.06
N ASP A 25 -45.69 -12.11 -7.62
CA ASP A 25 -44.61 -13.06 -7.37
C ASP A 25 -43.33 -12.64 -8.11
N PRO A 26 -42.15 -13.16 -7.71
CA PRO A 26 -40.88 -12.76 -8.31
C PRO A 26 -40.76 -13.02 -9.81
N GLU A 27 -41.38 -14.08 -10.34
CA GLU A 27 -41.32 -14.41 -11.77
C GLU A 27 -42.19 -13.44 -12.57
N MET A 28 -43.39 -13.15 -12.10
CA MET A 28 -44.28 -12.14 -12.71
C MET A 28 -43.66 -10.74 -12.66
N ALA A 29 -43.05 -10.35 -11.53
CA ALA A 29 -42.34 -9.07 -11.43
C ALA A 29 -41.17 -8.98 -12.41
N PHE A 30 -40.42 -10.07 -12.58
CA PHE A 30 -39.32 -10.14 -13.54
C PHE A 30 -39.83 -10.06 -14.99
N ASP A 31 -40.95 -10.73 -15.31
CA ASP A 31 -41.57 -10.68 -16.63
C ASP A 31 -42.07 -9.27 -16.99
N LEU A 32 -42.74 -8.60 -16.05
CA LEU A 32 -43.19 -7.21 -16.22
C LEU A 32 -42.01 -6.25 -16.42
N TYR A 33 -40.89 -6.47 -15.74
CA TYR A 33 -39.68 -5.69 -15.94
C TYR A 33 -39.07 -5.91 -17.34
N GLN A 34 -38.96 -7.16 -17.79
CA GLN A 34 -38.32 -7.49 -19.08
C GLN A 34 -39.19 -7.16 -20.30
N ASN A 35 -40.49 -7.47 -20.24
CA ASN A 35 -41.39 -7.41 -21.39
C ASN A 35 -42.21 -6.12 -21.45
N GLU A 36 -42.65 -5.60 -20.30
CA GLU A 36 -43.47 -4.39 -20.22
C GLU A 36 -42.64 -3.14 -19.84
N GLY A 37 -41.37 -3.30 -19.44
CA GLY A 37 -40.50 -2.19 -19.04
C GLY A 37 -40.90 -1.50 -17.74
N VAL A 38 -41.60 -2.20 -16.85
CA VAL A 38 -42.06 -1.66 -15.56
C VAL A 38 -40.86 -1.43 -14.63
N ASP A 39 -40.70 -0.21 -14.11
CA ASP A 39 -39.67 0.12 -13.13
C ASP A 39 -40.05 -0.40 -11.72
N LEU A 40 -39.48 -1.55 -11.35
CA LEU A 40 -39.72 -2.20 -10.05
C LEU A 40 -39.22 -1.37 -8.86
N SER A 41 -38.34 -0.38 -9.07
CA SER A 41 -37.91 0.52 -8.00
C SER A 41 -39.03 1.42 -7.49
N LYS A 42 -40.10 1.61 -8.28
CA LYS A 42 -41.26 2.45 -7.93
C LYS A 42 -42.36 1.72 -7.16
N LEU A 43 -42.30 0.39 -7.10
CA LEU A 43 -43.31 -0.42 -6.42
C LEU A 43 -43.00 -0.53 -4.92
N ASN A 44 -44.05 -0.43 -4.10
CA ASN A 44 -43.96 -0.63 -2.65
C ASN A 44 -44.22 -2.09 -2.28
N PRO A 45 -43.69 -2.56 -1.13
CA PRO A 45 -44.13 -3.83 -0.55
C PRO A 45 -45.60 -3.78 -0.11
N VAL A 46 -46.19 -4.96 0.10
CA VAL A 46 -47.41 -5.12 0.90
C VAL A 46 -47.14 -4.61 2.32
N ALA A 47 -48.03 -3.76 2.83
CA ALA A 47 -47.94 -3.27 4.21
C ALA A 47 -48.06 -4.44 5.20
N ASN A 48 -47.20 -4.44 6.22
CA ASN A 48 -47.10 -5.50 7.22
C ASN A 48 -46.64 -4.93 8.57
N ASP A 49 -46.42 -5.81 9.55
CA ASP A 49 -46.00 -5.42 10.91
C ASP A 49 -44.59 -4.80 10.98
N LEU A 50 -43.85 -4.77 9.85
CA LEU A 50 -42.53 -4.16 9.75
C LEU A 50 -42.55 -2.80 9.06
N TRP A 51 -43.42 -2.61 8.06
CA TRP A 51 -43.46 -1.41 7.23
C TRP A 51 -44.88 -1.13 6.72
N ASP A 52 -45.35 0.09 6.92
CA ASP A 52 -46.63 0.60 6.39
C ASP A 52 -46.47 1.91 5.61
N GLY A 53 -45.25 2.45 5.55
CA GLY A 53 -44.90 3.65 4.80
C GLY A 53 -45.30 4.98 5.46
N LYS A 54 -45.86 4.97 6.68
CA LYS A 54 -46.20 6.19 7.42
C LYS A 54 -45.03 6.66 8.27
N ASP A 55 -44.85 7.97 8.41
CA ASP A 55 -43.82 8.50 9.31
C ASP A 55 -44.19 8.17 10.78
N HIS A 56 -43.42 7.27 11.39
CA HIS A 56 -43.57 6.87 12.80
C HIS A 56 -42.61 7.60 13.72
N PHE A 57 -41.96 8.67 13.26
CA PHE A 57 -41.00 9.40 14.08
C PHE A 57 -41.66 10.12 15.26
N ASP A 58 -42.91 10.54 15.14
CA ASP A 58 -43.68 11.11 16.27
C ASP A 58 -43.90 10.09 17.40
N GLU A 59 -43.70 8.78 17.14
CA GLU A 59 -43.58 7.77 18.20
C GLU A 59 -42.33 7.97 19.08
N PHE A 60 -41.45 8.92 18.78
CA PHE A 60 -40.41 9.37 19.69
C PHE A 60 -41.00 9.94 21.00
N TYR A 61 -42.14 10.63 20.93
CA TYR A 61 -42.84 11.08 22.13
C TYR A 61 -43.33 9.89 22.96
N ILE A 62 -43.64 8.79 22.28
CA ILE A 62 -44.11 7.55 22.87
C ILE A 62 -42.95 6.80 23.57
N ASP A 63 -41.70 6.93 23.12
CA ASP A 63 -40.55 6.39 23.86
C ASP A 63 -40.44 7.00 25.28
N ARG A 64 -40.95 8.24 25.48
CA ARG A 64 -40.98 8.89 26.80
C ARG A 64 -41.95 8.21 27.77
N GLU A 65 -42.96 7.50 27.25
CA GLU A 65 -43.95 6.77 28.04
C GLU A 65 -43.36 5.52 28.74
N ILE A 66 -42.17 5.08 28.34
CA ILE A 66 -41.45 4.02 29.07
C ILE A 66 -41.23 4.51 30.51
N SER A 67 -41.71 3.72 31.47
CA SER A 67 -41.89 4.06 32.88
C SER A 67 -40.59 4.27 33.67
N VAL A 68 -39.43 4.08 33.03
CA VAL A 68 -38.10 4.21 33.64
C VAL A 68 -37.51 5.59 33.32
N ASN A 69 -37.03 6.28 34.34
CA ASN A 69 -36.36 7.57 34.29
C ASN A 69 -34.91 7.48 34.78
N THR A 70 -34.20 8.62 34.71
CA THR A 70 -32.79 8.68 35.11
C THR A 70 -32.67 8.58 36.62
N ASN A 71 -31.77 7.71 37.08
CA ASN A 71 -31.54 7.35 38.49
C ASN A 71 -32.62 6.47 39.13
N ASP A 72 -33.60 5.98 38.36
CA ASP A 72 -34.55 4.99 38.86
C ASP A 72 -33.83 3.69 39.26
N GLU A 73 -34.44 2.96 40.19
CA GLU A 73 -33.95 1.68 40.68
C GLU A 73 -34.68 0.52 40.02
N LEU A 74 -33.93 -0.44 39.46
CA LEU A 74 -34.46 -1.67 38.89
C LEU A 74 -33.87 -2.90 39.59
N LYS A 75 -34.70 -3.90 39.86
CA LYS A 75 -34.27 -5.19 40.43
C LYS A 75 -33.84 -6.14 39.32
N TYR A 76 -32.61 -6.64 39.40
CA TYR A 76 -32.04 -7.58 38.43
C TYR A 76 -32.73 -8.95 38.47
N ASN A 77 -33.16 -9.45 37.31
CA ASN A 77 -33.86 -10.74 37.19
C ASN A 77 -33.03 -11.81 36.48
N GLY A 78 -32.13 -11.42 35.56
CA GLY A 78 -31.25 -12.35 34.86
C GLY A 78 -30.81 -11.89 33.48
N LYS A 79 -29.67 -12.44 33.03
CA LYS A 79 -29.05 -12.20 31.72
C LYS A 79 -29.89 -12.76 30.56
N ILE A 80 -29.77 -12.12 29.40
CA ILE A 80 -30.31 -12.57 28.12
C ILE A 80 -29.15 -12.86 27.17
N ASN A 81 -29.17 -14.03 26.52
CA ASN A 81 -28.17 -14.38 25.52
C ASN A 81 -28.12 -13.32 24.42
N SER A 82 -26.92 -12.85 24.12
CA SER A 82 -26.66 -11.74 23.20
C SER A 82 -25.40 -12.03 22.40
N PHE A 83 -25.27 -11.39 21.24
CA PHE A 83 -24.05 -11.46 20.45
C PHE A 83 -22.92 -10.70 21.14
N SER A 84 -21.67 -11.08 20.85
CA SER A 84 -20.49 -10.40 21.40
C SER A 84 -20.53 -8.90 21.08
N GLY A 85 -20.28 -8.05 22.08
CA GLY A 85 -20.33 -6.59 21.97
C GLY A 85 -21.65 -5.96 22.41
N MET A 86 -22.66 -6.75 22.76
CA MET A 86 -23.93 -6.30 23.33
C MET A 86 -24.26 -7.12 24.57
N PHE A 87 -24.59 -6.45 25.66
CA PHE A 87 -25.06 -7.08 26.89
C PHE A 87 -26.52 -6.73 27.15
N ARG A 88 -27.35 -7.74 27.43
CA ARG A 88 -28.78 -7.56 27.69
C ARG A 88 -29.19 -8.32 28.94
N PHE A 89 -30.05 -7.71 29.74
CA PHE A 89 -30.64 -8.37 30.90
C PHE A 89 -32.08 -7.93 31.15
N ASN A 90 -32.82 -8.75 31.89
CA ASN A 90 -34.15 -8.40 32.39
C ASN A 90 -34.03 -7.83 33.80
N ALA A 91 -34.83 -6.80 34.05
CA ALA A 91 -35.03 -6.23 35.36
C ALA A 91 -36.51 -5.93 35.60
N THR A 92 -36.87 -5.58 36.83
CA THR A 92 -38.23 -5.16 37.21
C THR A 92 -38.19 -3.81 37.88
N ASN A 93 -39.11 -2.92 37.50
CA ASN A 93 -39.30 -1.62 38.15
C ASN A 93 -40.14 -1.77 39.43
N GLU A 94 -40.40 -0.66 40.13
CA GLU A 94 -41.21 -0.64 41.36
C GLU A 94 -42.66 -1.14 41.13
N ASP A 95 -43.21 -0.90 39.94
CA ASP A 95 -44.56 -1.36 39.54
C ASP A 95 -44.60 -2.86 39.16
N GLY A 96 -43.47 -3.56 39.23
CA GLY A 96 -43.36 -4.97 38.84
C GLY A 96 -43.37 -5.21 37.32
N LYS A 97 -43.30 -4.16 36.50
CA LYS A 97 -43.17 -4.27 35.04
C LYS A 97 -41.78 -4.80 34.66
N ARG A 98 -41.75 -5.69 33.67
CA ARG A 98 -40.52 -6.24 33.13
C ARG A 98 -39.86 -5.23 32.19
N ILE A 99 -38.62 -4.88 32.49
CA ILE A 99 -37.79 -3.98 31.70
C ILE A 99 -36.63 -4.78 31.10
N GLN A 100 -36.36 -4.61 29.82
CA GLN A 100 -35.15 -5.12 29.19
C GLN A 100 -34.12 -3.99 29.10
N VAL A 101 -32.94 -4.19 29.67
CA VAL A 101 -31.85 -3.22 29.67
C VAL A 101 -30.76 -3.68 28.70
N HIS A 102 -30.26 -2.76 27.88
CA HIS A 102 -29.27 -2.99 26.83
C HIS A 102 -28.05 -2.11 27.05
N LEU A 103 -26.86 -2.69 26.93
CA LEU A 103 -25.56 -2.03 27.00
C LEU A 103 -24.73 -2.41 25.79
N SER A 104 -24.15 -1.43 25.11
CA SER A 104 -23.24 -1.65 23.98
C SER A 104 -22.43 -0.40 23.68
N LYS A 105 -21.27 -0.55 23.04
CA LYS A 105 -20.48 0.57 22.48
C LYS A 105 -21.20 1.28 21.33
N ASN A 106 -22.17 0.61 20.72
CA ASN A 106 -22.89 1.09 19.54
C ASN A 106 -24.34 1.46 19.86
N ILE A 107 -24.65 1.72 21.15
CA ILE A 107 -26.04 1.92 21.59
C ILE A 107 -26.68 3.16 20.95
N HIS A 108 -25.91 4.23 20.76
CA HIS A 108 -26.38 5.42 20.05
C HIS A 108 -26.58 5.19 18.56
N THR A 109 -25.80 4.28 17.95
CA THR A 109 -25.99 3.86 16.56
C THR A 109 -27.30 3.07 16.40
N VAL A 110 -27.66 2.23 17.38
CA VAL A 110 -28.96 1.55 17.41
C VAL A 110 -30.10 2.58 17.48
N LEU A 111 -30.00 3.59 18.35
CA LEU A 111 -31.00 4.66 18.43
C LEU A 111 -31.09 5.47 17.13
N LEU A 112 -29.94 5.77 16.51
CA LEU A 112 -29.86 6.44 15.21
C LEU A 112 -30.58 5.66 14.11
N ARG A 113 -30.34 4.35 14.06
CA ARG A 113 -31.02 3.44 13.12
C ARG A 113 -32.52 3.40 13.38
N LYS A 114 -32.94 3.24 14.64
CA LYS A 114 -34.36 3.24 15.04
C LYS A 114 -35.05 4.50 14.51
N ASN A 115 -34.48 5.66 14.81
CA ASN A 115 -35.05 6.96 14.48
C ASN A 115 -35.10 7.19 12.96
N LEU A 116 -34.05 6.80 12.22
CA LEU A 116 -34.06 6.84 10.76
C LEU A 116 -35.12 5.91 10.16
N LEU A 117 -35.20 4.66 10.63
CA LEU A 117 -36.15 3.67 10.11
C LEU A 117 -37.60 4.12 10.33
N ARG A 118 -37.93 4.68 11.49
CA ARG A 118 -39.26 5.28 11.76
C ARG A 118 -39.61 6.39 10.77
N LYS A 119 -38.68 7.31 10.49
CA LYS A 119 -38.84 8.35 9.45
C LYS A 119 -39.06 7.77 8.05
N LEU A 120 -38.52 6.58 7.77
CA LEU A 120 -38.64 5.90 6.47
C LEU A 120 -39.89 5.01 6.35
N GLY A 121 -40.71 4.94 7.38
CA GLY A 121 -41.97 4.22 7.40
C GLY A 121 -41.95 2.81 7.97
N TYR A 122 -40.89 2.47 8.70
CA TYR A 122 -40.78 1.21 9.43
C TYR A 122 -41.37 1.34 10.83
N ILE A 123 -41.99 0.26 11.28
CA ILE A 123 -42.52 0.12 12.64
C ILE A 123 -41.39 -0.47 13.49
N VAL A 124 -40.82 0.34 14.40
CA VAL A 124 -39.71 -0.09 15.27
C VAL A 124 -40.12 0.04 16.73
N PRO A 125 -39.97 -1.01 17.56
CA PRO A 125 -40.38 -1.00 18.96
C PRO A 125 -39.79 0.15 19.78
N ARG A 126 -40.49 0.52 20.85
CA ARG A 126 -40.12 1.64 21.72
C ARG A 126 -38.80 1.39 22.43
N MET A 127 -37.92 2.40 22.45
CA MET A 127 -36.62 2.34 23.15
C MET A 127 -36.25 3.70 23.72
N LYS A 128 -35.94 3.74 25.03
CA LYS A 128 -35.58 4.98 25.74
C LYS A 128 -34.13 4.94 26.19
N TYR A 129 -33.38 6.01 25.91
CA TYR A 129 -32.04 6.24 26.45
C TYR A 129 -32.12 6.68 27.91
N ILE A 130 -31.32 6.04 28.76
CA ILE A 130 -31.22 6.35 30.18
C ILE A 130 -29.76 6.66 30.52
N PRO A 131 -29.42 7.92 30.82
CA PRO A 131 -28.05 8.32 31.15
C PRO A 131 -27.47 7.61 32.37
N LYS A 132 -28.31 7.35 33.39
CA LYS A 132 -27.94 6.69 34.64
C LYS A 132 -29.06 5.82 35.16
N LEU A 133 -28.72 4.61 35.60
CA LEU A 133 -29.67 3.60 36.07
C LEU A 133 -29.09 2.88 37.30
N LYS A 134 -29.84 2.80 38.40
CA LYS A 134 -29.43 2.01 39.56
C LYS A 134 -30.00 0.59 39.41
N VAL A 135 -29.13 -0.42 39.49
CA VAL A 135 -29.51 -1.83 39.43
C VAL A 135 -29.25 -2.48 40.78
N GLN A 136 -30.32 -3.00 41.37
CA GLN A 136 -30.32 -3.70 42.65
C GLN A 136 -30.23 -5.21 42.43
N PHE A 137 -29.31 -5.86 43.12
CA PHE A 137 -29.08 -7.31 43.07
C PHE A 137 -29.56 -7.96 44.37
N LYS A 138 -29.76 -9.28 44.36
CA LYS A 138 -30.20 -10.03 45.55
C LYS A 138 -29.15 -10.05 46.65
N ASN A 139 -27.87 -10.02 46.28
CA ASN A 139 -26.74 -10.02 47.20
C ASN A 139 -25.45 -9.58 46.49
N ALA A 140 -24.40 -9.35 47.29
CA ALA A 140 -23.09 -8.95 46.79
C ALA A 140 -22.46 -9.95 45.80
N LYS A 141 -22.78 -11.26 45.91
CA LYS A 141 -22.25 -12.28 44.99
C LYS A 141 -22.86 -12.12 43.60
N GLU A 142 -24.18 -11.99 43.48
CA GLU A 142 -24.86 -11.80 42.19
C GLU A 142 -24.40 -10.51 41.49
N LYS A 143 -24.16 -9.45 42.27
CA LYS A 143 -23.57 -8.19 41.78
C LYS A 143 -22.15 -8.39 41.22
N ASN A 144 -21.29 -9.11 41.95
CA ASN A 144 -19.91 -9.34 41.52
C ASN A 144 -19.84 -10.27 40.30
N ASP A 145 -20.68 -11.32 40.26
CA ASP A 145 -20.79 -12.19 39.07
C ASP A 145 -21.23 -11.38 37.84
N PHE A 146 -22.22 -10.50 37.99
CA PHE A 146 -22.64 -9.59 36.93
C PHE A 146 -21.51 -8.67 36.45
N LYS A 147 -20.78 -8.05 37.40
CA LYS A 147 -19.71 -7.08 37.12
C LYS A 147 -18.48 -7.72 36.48
N ASP A 148 -17.98 -8.79 37.08
CA ASP A 148 -16.65 -9.34 36.82
C ASP A 148 -16.70 -10.49 35.80
N ILE A 149 -17.87 -11.10 35.58
CA ILE A 149 -18.05 -12.19 34.61
C ILE A 149 -18.90 -11.70 33.44
N ASP A 150 -20.17 -11.34 33.69
CA ASP A 150 -21.13 -11.10 32.60
C ASP A 150 -20.76 -9.89 31.74
N LEU A 151 -20.47 -8.74 32.37
CA LEU A 151 -20.08 -7.53 31.63
C LEU A 151 -18.75 -7.70 30.91
N VAL A 152 -17.76 -8.36 31.54
CA VAL A 152 -16.44 -8.60 30.93
C VAL A 152 -16.58 -9.51 29.70
N PHE A 153 -17.35 -10.58 29.82
CA PHE A 153 -17.51 -11.58 28.76
C PHE A 153 -18.24 -10.99 27.54
N ASP A 154 -19.33 -10.24 27.74
CA ASP A 154 -20.15 -9.75 26.63
C ASP A 154 -19.68 -8.40 26.06
N LEU A 155 -19.08 -7.50 26.85
CA LEU A 155 -18.63 -6.16 26.39
C LEU A 155 -17.12 -6.07 26.11
N GLY A 156 -16.35 -7.09 26.53
CA GLY A 156 -14.90 -7.19 26.35
C GLY A 156 -14.06 -6.38 27.36
N LEU A 157 -12.83 -6.01 26.98
CA LEU A 157 -11.74 -5.53 27.87
C LEU A 157 -11.94 -4.18 28.61
N ALA A 158 -13.15 -3.61 28.69
CA ALA A 158 -13.38 -2.35 29.42
C ALA A 158 -14.81 -2.15 29.96
N PRO A 159 -15.37 -3.08 30.76
CA PRO A 159 -16.73 -2.96 31.29
C PRO A 159 -16.88 -1.82 32.29
N GLY A 160 -15.79 -1.38 32.92
CA GLY A 160 -15.77 -0.25 33.86
C GLY A 160 -16.27 1.07 33.25
N ARG A 161 -16.38 1.19 31.92
CA ARG A 161 -16.98 2.36 31.27
C ARG A 161 -18.47 2.53 31.55
N TRP A 162 -19.18 1.44 31.85
CA TRP A 162 -20.61 1.50 32.16
C TRP A 162 -20.89 1.65 33.65
N ILE A 163 -19.88 1.55 34.53
CA ILE A 163 -20.06 1.57 35.99
C ILE A 163 -19.66 2.95 36.52
N VAL A 164 -20.61 3.66 37.13
CA VAL A 164 -20.39 4.98 37.73
C VAL A 164 -20.01 4.86 39.20
N SER A 165 -20.72 4.00 39.93
CA SER A 165 -20.50 3.76 41.36
C SER A 165 -21.06 2.39 41.75
N GLU A 166 -20.53 1.82 42.83
CA GLU A 166 -20.97 0.53 43.38
C GLU A 166 -21.25 0.63 44.88
N GLY A 167 -22.22 -0.14 45.35
CA GLY A 167 -22.44 -0.42 46.76
C GLY A 167 -22.29 -1.91 47.07
N ASP A 168 -22.81 -2.34 48.22
CA ASP A 168 -22.71 -3.74 48.65
C ASP A 168 -23.46 -4.69 47.69
N ASP A 169 -24.71 -4.34 47.35
CA ASP A 169 -25.65 -5.14 46.55
C ASP A 169 -26.25 -4.37 45.36
N PHE A 170 -25.68 -3.22 44.98
CA PHE A 170 -26.14 -2.44 43.82
C PHE A 170 -25.00 -1.92 42.95
N LEU A 171 -25.32 -1.63 41.68
CA LEU A 171 -24.46 -0.90 40.74
C LEU A 171 -25.23 0.26 40.14
N VAL A 172 -24.56 1.40 39.95
CA VAL A 172 -25.08 2.50 39.13
C VAL A 172 -24.43 2.40 37.76
N LEU A 173 -25.25 2.07 36.77
CA LEU A 173 -24.87 1.97 35.38
C LEU A 173 -25.07 3.33 34.68
N GLN A 174 -24.27 3.62 33.66
CA GLN A 174 -24.48 4.74 32.74
C GLN A 174 -24.60 4.28 31.30
N ASP A 175 -25.14 5.14 30.44
CA ASP A 175 -25.18 4.94 28.99
C ASP A 175 -25.93 3.67 28.56
N VAL A 176 -27.18 3.53 29.02
CA VAL A 176 -28.01 2.33 28.80
C VAL A 176 -29.26 2.67 28.00
N VAL A 177 -29.80 1.68 27.29
CA VAL A 177 -31.12 1.78 26.66
C VAL A 177 -32.06 0.77 27.30
N VAL A 178 -33.28 1.20 27.55
CA VAL A 178 -34.33 0.37 28.15
C VAL A 178 -35.50 0.18 27.18
N LYS A 179 -36.11 -0.99 27.26
CA LYS A 179 -37.31 -1.38 26.53
C LYS A 179 -38.34 -2.00 27.46
N GLU A 180 -39.62 -1.74 27.18
CA GLU A 180 -40.75 -2.47 27.76
C GLU A 180 -41.27 -3.44 26.68
N PRO A 181 -40.93 -4.74 26.74
CA PRO A 181 -41.36 -5.68 25.72
C PRO A 181 -42.89 -5.84 25.74
N SER A 182 -43.52 -5.66 24.58
CA SER A 182 -44.96 -5.89 24.37
C SER A 182 -45.18 -7.20 23.59
N GLU A 183 -46.32 -7.86 23.82
CA GLU A 183 -46.76 -9.01 23.01
C GLU A 183 -47.03 -8.63 21.54
N THR A 184 -47.25 -7.34 21.27
CA THR A 184 -47.44 -6.78 19.93
C THR A 184 -46.13 -6.34 19.26
N ASP A 185 -44.98 -6.48 19.93
CA ASP A 185 -43.70 -6.10 19.34
C ASP A 185 -43.32 -7.11 18.25
N GLY A 186 -43.29 -6.66 16.99
CA GLY A 186 -42.79 -7.43 15.85
C GLY A 186 -41.26 -7.58 15.86
N LEU A 187 -40.71 -7.94 14.70
CA LEU A 187 -39.26 -8.09 14.50
C LEU A 187 -38.54 -6.73 14.68
N ASP A 188 -37.64 -6.64 15.66
CA ASP A 188 -36.85 -5.42 15.91
C ASP A 188 -35.61 -5.33 15.01
N ILE A 189 -35.80 -4.70 13.85
CA ILE A 189 -34.76 -4.44 12.87
C ILE A 189 -33.78 -3.32 13.29
N ALA A 190 -33.90 -2.71 14.46
CA ALA A 190 -32.86 -1.80 14.96
C ALA A 190 -31.77 -2.56 15.73
N LEU A 191 -32.13 -3.64 16.44
CA LEU A 191 -31.26 -4.45 17.32
C LEU A 191 -30.55 -5.63 16.65
N THR A 192 -30.36 -5.61 15.33
CA THR A 192 -29.50 -6.52 14.52
C THR A 192 -29.93 -7.98 14.33
N MET A 193 -31.06 -8.43 14.90
CA MET A 193 -31.58 -9.79 14.66
C MET A 193 -32.49 -9.81 13.42
N ILE A 194 -31.90 -10.01 12.25
CA ILE A 194 -32.62 -10.21 11.00
C ILE A 194 -32.42 -11.67 10.55
N PRO A 195 -33.46 -12.38 10.07
CA PRO A 195 -33.32 -13.75 9.55
C PRO A 195 -32.29 -13.87 8.43
N GLU A 196 -31.63 -15.03 8.30
CA GLU A 196 -30.56 -15.24 7.31
C GLU A 196 -31.00 -15.02 5.86
N LYS A 197 -32.24 -15.32 5.48
CA LYS A 197 -32.75 -15.13 4.12
C LYS A 197 -33.95 -14.19 4.10
N LEU A 198 -33.77 -13.06 3.43
CA LEU A 198 -34.78 -12.02 3.27
C LEU A 198 -35.41 -12.05 1.87
N THR A 199 -36.73 -12.10 1.81
CA THR A 199 -37.51 -12.14 0.56
C THR A 199 -38.35 -10.88 0.33
N SER A 200 -38.85 -10.26 1.41
CA SER A 200 -39.66 -9.03 1.38
C SER A 200 -38.84 -7.79 1.03
N ARG A 201 -39.39 -6.91 0.19
CA ARG A 201 -38.81 -5.62 -0.19
C ARG A 201 -38.45 -4.75 1.00
N ALA A 202 -39.28 -4.72 2.05
CA ALA A 202 -39.03 -3.91 3.24
C ALA A 202 -37.75 -4.35 3.96
N LEU A 203 -37.52 -5.66 4.09
CA LEU A 203 -36.32 -6.21 4.73
C LEU A 203 -35.09 -6.08 3.84
N ARG A 204 -35.21 -6.38 2.53
CA ARG A 204 -34.11 -6.27 1.57
C ARG A 204 -33.63 -4.82 1.42
N GLY A 205 -34.57 -3.88 1.29
CA GLY A 205 -34.28 -2.44 1.14
C GLY A 205 -33.64 -1.82 2.38
N ALA A 206 -33.96 -2.32 3.58
CA ALA A 206 -33.42 -1.81 4.85
C ALA A 206 -31.89 -1.78 4.90
N LEU A 207 -31.21 -2.61 4.07
CA LEU A 207 -29.77 -2.56 3.84
C LEU A 207 -29.25 -1.14 3.70
N LEU A 208 -29.94 -0.28 2.94
CA LEU A 208 -29.47 1.08 2.68
C LEU A 208 -29.58 1.98 3.92
N ALA A 209 -30.59 1.78 4.77
CA ALA A 209 -30.67 2.48 6.06
C ALA A 209 -29.54 2.03 6.98
N TYR A 210 -29.28 0.72 7.07
CA TYR A 210 -28.14 0.18 7.82
C TYR A 210 -26.82 0.80 7.36
N THR A 211 -26.59 0.86 6.05
CA THR A 211 -25.39 1.48 5.49
C THR A 211 -25.33 2.96 5.77
N LEU A 212 -26.43 3.71 5.65
CA LEU A 212 -26.42 5.15 5.90
C LEU A 212 -25.92 5.49 7.30
N VAL A 213 -26.29 4.68 8.31
CA VAL A 213 -25.99 4.94 9.73
C VAL A 213 -25.02 3.93 10.36
N ASP A 214 -24.19 3.25 9.56
CA ASP A 214 -23.19 2.26 10.00
C ASP A 214 -22.01 2.94 10.76
N LEU A 215 -22.33 3.52 11.91
CA LEU A 215 -21.42 4.21 12.80
C LEU A 215 -20.93 3.23 13.88
N ASP A 216 -19.66 2.87 13.81
CA ASP A 216 -18.97 2.16 14.91
C ASP A 216 -18.71 3.14 16.08
N GLU A 217 -17.90 2.76 17.07
CA GLU A 217 -17.62 3.59 18.25
C GLU A 217 -17.01 4.97 17.92
N SER A 218 -16.37 5.18 16.76
CA SER A 218 -15.72 6.45 16.41
C SER A 218 -16.31 7.15 15.18
N ILE A 219 -16.71 8.40 15.37
CA ILE A 219 -17.15 9.27 14.27
C ILE A 219 -16.02 9.56 13.28
N ASN A 220 -14.76 9.59 13.71
CA ASN A 220 -13.64 9.83 12.80
C ASN A 220 -13.47 8.70 11.78
N LYS A 221 -13.87 7.48 12.15
CA LYS A 221 -13.81 6.29 11.29
C LYS A 221 -14.98 6.19 10.32
N PHE A 222 -16.04 6.99 10.52
CA PHE A 222 -17.27 6.96 9.75
C PHE A 222 -17.14 7.74 8.43
N PRO A 223 -17.05 7.08 7.27
CA PRO A 223 -16.66 7.75 6.03
C PRO A 223 -17.72 8.73 5.51
N TYR A 224 -17.30 9.76 4.79
CA TYR A 224 -18.22 10.70 4.12
C TYR A 224 -19.00 10.03 2.97
N GLN A 225 -18.43 8.99 2.35
CA GLN A 225 -19.08 8.20 1.31
C GLN A 225 -19.82 7.00 1.91
N ALA A 226 -21.06 6.76 1.47
CA ALA A 226 -21.88 5.63 1.97
C ALA A 226 -21.70 4.35 1.16
N ILE A 227 -21.68 4.47 -0.17
CA ILE A 227 -21.64 3.34 -1.10
C ILE A 227 -20.38 3.47 -1.95
N ALA A 228 -19.65 2.37 -2.13
CA ALA A 228 -18.55 2.30 -3.09
C ALA A 228 -18.93 1.43 -4.29
N LYS A 229 -18.43 1.74 -5.49
CA LYS A 229 -18.61 0.86 -6.66
C LYS A 229 -17.39 -0.03 -6.83
N GLN A 230 -17.56 -1.35 -6.73
CA GLN A 230 -16.48 -2.32 -6.92
C GLN A 230 -16.87 -3.53 -7.74
N GLU A 231 -16.05 -3.92 -8.73
CA GLU A 231 -16.25 -5.13 -9.55
C GLU A 231 -17.68 -5.26 -10.14
N SER A 232 -18.26 -4.15 -10.63
CA SER A 232 -19.67 -4.10 -11.10
C SER A 232 -20.74 -4.36 -10.02
N ASN A 233 -20.38 -4.19 -8.75
CA ASN A 233 -21.29 -4.21 -7.61
C ASN A 233 -21.23 -2.87 -6.86
N PHE A 234 -22.34 -2.51 -6.23
CA PHE A 234 -22.35 -1.56 -5.14
C PHE A 234 -22.00 -2.28 -3.85
N ILE A 235 -21.05 -1.73 -3.11
CA ILE A 235 -20.57 -2.26 -1.85
C ILE A 235 -21.15 -1.42 -0.72
N LEU A 236 -21.95 -2.07 0.12
CA LEU A 236 -22.68 -1.47 1.22
C LEU A 236 -22.16 -2.06 2.54
N THR A 237 -21.55 -1.23 3.38
CA THR A 237 -21.09 -1.65 4.72
C THR A 237 -22.24 -1.60 5.71
N HIS A 238 -22.27 -2.55 6.62
CA HIS A 238 -23.25 -2.65 7.71
C HIS A 238 -22.68 -3.57 8.79
N ASP A 239 -23.23 -3.47 10.00
CA ASP A 239 -22.81 -4.14 11.23
C ASP A 239 -23.53 -5.47 11.52
N THR A 240 -24.50 -5.87 10.69
CA THR A 240 -25.23 -7.15 10.83
C THR A 240 -24.63 -8.29 10.01
N GLU A 241 -24.85 -9.54 10.43
CA GLU A 241 -24.50 -10.77 9.70
C GLU A 241 -25.56 -11.18 8.65
N ALA A 242 -26.69 -10.46 8.57
CA ALA A 242 -27.78 -10.81 7.68
C ALA A 242 -27.43 -10.73 6.19
N GLU A 243 -27.86 -11.73 5.42
CA GLU A 243 -27.81 -11.69 3.96
C GLU A 243 -29.07 -11.01 3.41
N PHE A 244 -28.97 -9.70 3.19
CA PHE A 244 -30.09 -8.90 2.70
C PHE A 244 -30.63 -9.33 1.35
N ASN A 245 -29.84 -10.04 0.51
CA ASN A 245 -30.20 -10.40 -0.87
C ASN A 245 -30.77 -9.22 -1.69
N ALA A 246 -30.39 -7.97 -1.39
CA ALA A 246 -30.97 -6.80 -2.01
C ALA A 246 -30.60 -6.69 -3.51
N THR A 247 -31.57 -6.31 -4.33
CA THR A 247 -31.41 -5.93 -5.74
C THR A 247 -31.13 -4.43 -5.88
N LEU A 248 -30.77 -4.00 -7.10
CA LEU A 248 -30.63 -2.57 -7.39
C LEU A 248 -31.96 -1.83 -7.17
N ASP A 249 -33.07 -2.46 -7.50
CA ASP A 249 -34.39 -1.85 -7.31
C ASP A 249 -34.71 -1.67 -5.83
N ASP A 250 -34.32 -2.63 -4.96
CA ASP A 250 -34.54 -2.54 -3.51
C ASP A 250 -33.84 -1.33 -2.91
N ILE A 251 -32.57 -1.13 -3.26
CA ILE A 251 -31.78 0.00 -2.76
C ILE A 251 -32.20 1.32 -3.43
N LYS A 252 -32.62 1.34 -4.69
CA LYS A 252 -33.17 2.54 -5.33
C LYS A 252 -34.46 2.99 -4.64
N TRP A 253 -35.36 2.07 -4.33
CA TRP A 253 -36.61 2.37 -3.64
C TRP A 253 -36.41 3.01 -2.28
N LEU A 254 -35.55 2.43 -1.43
CA LEU A 254 -35.27 3.05 -0.14
C LEU A 254 -34.45 4.34 -0.34
N GLY A 255 -33.58 4.38 -1.34
CA GLY A 255 -32.81 5.55 -1.72
C GLY A 255 -33.70 6.75 -2.08
N GLU A 256 -34.80 6.53 -2.80
CA GLU A 256 -35.77 7.58 -3.11
C GLU A 256 -36.43 8.13 -1.85
N LYS A 257 -36.75 7.29 -0.87
CA LYS A 257 -37.29 7.75 0.42
C LYS A 257 -36.24 8.56 1.19
N ILE A 258 -35.00 8.07 1.29
CA ILE A 258 -33.88 8.79 1.92
C ILE A 258 -33.60 10.13 1.20
N SER A 259 -33.75 10.17 -0.13
CA SER A 259 -33.51 11.38 -0.91
C SER A 259 -34.50 12.52 -0.59
N LYS A 260 -35.68 12.18 -0.06
CA LYS A 260 -36.70 13.17 0.35
C LYS A 260 -36.47 13.75 1.74
N LEU A 261 -35.59 13.15 2.54
CA LEU A 261 -35.24 13.68 3.86
C LEU A 261 -34.52 15.03 3.70
N THR A 262 -34.93 15.99 4.49
CA THR A 262 -34.36 17.33 4.60
C THR A 262 -33.24 17.35 5.65
N ARG A 263 -32.47 18.45 5.68
CA ARG A 263 -31.50 18.68 6.76
C ARG A 263 -32.16 18.64 8.14
N PHE A 264 -33.36 19.20 8.26
CA PHE A 264 -34.11 19.23 9.52
C PHE A 264 -34.42 17.80 10.00
N ASP A 265 -34.85 16.92 9.10
CA ASP A 265 -35.08 15.50 9.43
C ASP A 265 -33.79 14.83 9.97
N PHE A 266 -32.63 15.09 9.36
CA PHE A 266 -31.36 14.57 9.87
C PHE A 266 -30.98 15.14 11.24
N GLU A 267 -31.26 16.42 11.49
CA GLU A 267 -31.02 17.05 12.78
C GLU A 267 -31.91 16.43 13.87
N GLU A 268 -33.20 16.24 13.60
CA GLU A 268 -34.14 15.57 14.51
C GLU A 268 -33.74 14.11 14.79
N ILE A 269 -33.42 13.34 13.74
CA ILE A 269 -32.98 11.94 13.86
C ILE A 269 -31.75 11.83 14.78
N VAL A 270 -30.75 12.70 14.58
CA VAL A 270 -29.52 12.68 15.37
C VAL A 270 -29.76 13.14 16.80
N GLU A 271 -30.56 14.19 17.02
CA GLU A 271 -30.91 14.68 18.36
C GLU A 271 -31.65 13.61 19.18
N ALA A 272 -32.62 12.92 18.56
CA ALA A 272 -33.37 11.83 19.18
C ALA A 272 -32.50 10.59 19.51
N SER A 273 -31.25 10.55 19.06
CA SER A 273 -30.31 9.44 19.26
C SER A 273 -29.34 9.67 20.43
N ALA A 274 -29.49 10.79 21.14
CA ALA A 274 -28.79 11.12 22.37
C ALA A 274 -27.25 11.15 22.24
N PHE A 275 -26.70 11.57 21.10
CA PHE A 275 -25.26 11.80 20.97
C PHE A 275 -24.84 13.09 21.68
N PRO A 276 -23.58 13.20 22.18
CA PRO A 276 -23.04 14.46 22.68
C PRO A 276 -23.15 15.57 21.63
N TYR A 277 -23.40 16.81 22.06
CA TYR A 277 -23.66 17.95 21.15
C TYR A 277 -22.65 18.08 19.99
N VAL A 278 -21.36 17.99 20.30
CA VAL A 278 -20.27 18.11 19.30
C VAL A 278 -20.33 16.95 18.29
N VAL A 279 -20.58 15.74 18.76
CA VAL A 279 -20.70 14.53 17.92
C VAL A 279 -21.94 14.65 17.02
N SER A 280 -23.07 15.10 17.58
CA SER A 280 -24.32 15.33 16.85
C SER A 280 -24.13 16.27 15.66
N LYS A 281 -23.48 17.42 15.87
CA LYS A 281 -23.24 18.39 14.79
C LYS A 281 -22.35 17.82 13.69
N LEU A 282 -21.30 17.08 14.03
CA LEU A 282 -20.45 16.42 13.03
C LEU A 282 -21.21 15.30 12.29
N LEU A 283 -22.05 14.56 13.00
CA LEU A 283 -22.78 13.42 12.45
C LEU A 283 -23.80 13.87 11.41
N VAL A 284 -24.53 14.96 11.65
CA VAL A 284 -25.45 15.55 10.66
C VAL A 284 -24.73 15.86 9.35
N GLU A 285 -23.58 16.51 9.40
CA GLU A 285 -22.81 16.85 8.18
C GLU A 285 -22.32 15.61 7.44
N ARG A 286 -21.92 14.55 8.16
CA ARG A 286 -21.52 13.27 7.56
C ARG A 286 -22.71 12.53 6.96
N LEU A 287 -23.87 12.48 7.63
CA LEU A 287 -25.08 11.84 7.12
C LEU A 287 -25.60 12.53 5.85
N ILE A 288 -25.53 13.86 5.78
CA ILE A 288 -25.88 14.61 4.57
C ILE A 288 -24.93 14.27 3.41
N ALA A 289 -23.62 14.23 3.66
CA ALA A 289 -22.64 13.82 2.64
C ALA A 289 -22.89 12.39 2.15
N ARG A 290 -23.20 11.47 3.08
CA ARG A 290 -23.55 10.09 2.77
C ARG A 290 -24.83 9.99 1.94
N ARG A 291 -25.87 10.76 2.28
CA ARG A 291 -27.11 10.87 1.48
C ARG A 291 -26.79 11.36 0.07
N ASN A 292 -25.98 12.41 -0.09
CA ASN A 292 -25.62 12.91 -1.41
C ASN A 292 -24.86 11.86 -2.23
N SER A 293 -23.96 11.11 -1.61
CA SER A 293 -23.28 9.99 -2.24
C SER A 293 -24.26 8.90 -2.71
N ILE A 294 -25.29 8.58 -1.93
CA ILE A 294 -26.33 7.62 -2.33
C ILE A 294 -27.10 8.15 -3.56
N VAL A 295 -27.54 9.41 -3.51
CA VAL A 295 -28.30 10.05 -4.59
C VAL A 295 -27.51 10.07 -5.89
N ASP A 296 -26.23 10.46 -5.83
CA ASP A 296 -25.39 10.50 -7.03
C ASP A 296 -25.06 9.11 -7.58
N ILE A 297 -24.67 8.16 -6.73
CA ILE A 297 -24.25 6.82 -7.18
C ILE A 297 -25.44 6.03 -7.75
N LEU A 298 -26.62 6.12 -7.13
CA LEU A 298 -27.84 5.47 -7.60
C LEU A 298 -28.58 6.26 -8.68
N LYS A 299 -28.08 7.46 -9.04
CA LYS A 299 -28.65 8.37 -10.04
C LYS A 299 -30.12 8.69 -9.77
N LEU A 300 -30.40 9.05 -8.53
CA LEU A 300 -31.74 9.45 -8.08
C LEU A 300 -32.01 10.92 -8.42
N ASP A 301 -33.26 11.24 -8.74
CA ASP A 301 -33.70 12.61 -9.02
C ASP A 301 -33.92 13.39 -7.70
N ALA A 302 -32.83 13.92 -7.14
CA ALA A 302 -32.90 14.79 -5.97
C ALA A 302 -31.72 15.77 -5.92
N PRO A 303 -31.93 17.02 -5.47
CA PRO A 303 -30.87 18.01 -5.40
C PRO A 303 -29.81 17.65 -4.34
N GLU A 304 -28.58 18.08 -4.57
CA GLU A 304 -27.48 17.95 -3.61
C GLU A 304 -27.71 18.88 -2.40
N MET A 305 -27.62 18.34 -1.19
CA MET A 305 -27.69 19.13 0.04
C MET A 305 -26.31 19.60 0.48
N LYS A 306 -26.14 20.90 0.76
CA LYS A 306 -24.85 21.42 1.22
C LYS A 306 -24.51 20.90 2.63
N TYR A 307 -23.27 20.44 2.79
CA TYR A 307 -22.70 20.08 4.09
C TYR A 307 -21.37 20.80 4.34
N THR A 308 -21.00 20.94 5.62
CA THR A 308 -19.79 21.66 6.06
C THR A 308 -18.89 20.74 6.87
N LYS A 309 -17.73 20.37 6.30
CA LYS A 309 -16.74 19.55 7.00
C LYS A 309 -16.11 20.27 8.21
N LYS A 310 -15.72 21.54 8.04
CA LYS A 310 -15.00 22.30 9.07
C LYS A 310 -15.98 23.08 9.95
N LEU A 311 -16.41 22.45 11.03
CA LEU A 311 -17.20 23.10 12.07
C LEU A 311 -16.26 23.69 13.14
N ASN A 312 -16.46 24.96 13.49
CA ASN A 312 -15.70 25.62 14.55
C ASN A 312 -16.28 25.21 15.93
N LEU A 313 -15.94 24.01 16.38
CA LEU A 313 -16.39 23.43 17.66
C LEU A 313 -15.19 23.10 18.55
N GLN A 314 -15.36 23.22 19.87
CA GLN A 314 -14.32 22.84 20.82
C GLN A 314 -14.03 21.34 20.74
N GLY A 315 -12.75 20.97 20.72
CA GLY A 315 -12.32 19.57 20.60
C GLY A 315 -12.40 19.00 19.17
N VAL A 316 -12.66 19.85 18.16
CA VAL A 316 -12.69 19.48 16.75
C VAL A 316 -11.65 20.27 15.96
N GLU A 317 -10.82 19.58 15.18
CA GLU A 317 -9.86 20.19 14.25
C GLU A 317 -10.05 19.56 12.87
N ASP A 318 -10.18 20.39 11.83
CA ASP A 318 -10.36 19.94 10.45
C ASP A 318 -11.48 18.91 10.21
N GLY A 319 -12.54 18.93 11.04
CA GLY A 319 -13.68 18.01 10.96
C GLY A 319 -13.46 16.65 11.63
N PHE A 320 -12.38 16.51 12.41
CA PHE A 320 -12.08 15.33 13.22
C PHE A 320 -12.22 15.65 14.71
N LEU A 321 -12.79 14.71 15.46
CA LEU A 321 -13.02 14.81 16.89
C LEU A 321 -11.81 14.32 17.68
N HIS A 322 -11.25 15.16 18.53
CA HIS A 322 -10.08 14.85 19.37
C HIS A 322 -10.45 14.41 20.79
N THR A 323 -11.66 14.74 21.25
CA THR A 323 -12.16 14.36 22.57
C THR A 323 -12.51 12.87 22.60
N GLU A 324 -11.87 12.11 23.50
CA GLU A 324 -12.06 10.65 23.65
C GLU A 324 -13.13 10.26 24.68
N VAL A 325 -13.38 11.13 25.68
CA VAL A 325 -14.27 10.81 26.80
C VAL A 325 -15.26 11.94 26.98
N PHE A 326 -16.54 11.56 27.00
CA PHE A 326 -17.65 12.46 27.29
C PHE A 326 -18.26 12.08 28.64
N PRO A 327 -18.34 13.01 29.60
CA PRO A 327 -18.97 12.73 30.89
C PRO A 327 -20.41 12.21 30.73
N GLY A 328 -20.73 11.10 31.39
CA GLY A 328 -22.05 10.46 31.32
C GLY A 328 -22.23 9.46 30.17
N TYR A 329 -21.20 9.22 29.36
CA TYR A 329 -21.22 8.26 28.26
C TYR A 329 -20.20 7.14 28.49
N ALA A 330 -20.55 5.91 28.15
CA ALA A 330 -19.63 4.78 28.11
C ALA A 330 -18.95 4.66 26.74
N THR A 331 -19.65 5.12 25.70
CA THR A 331 -19.16 5.24 24.32
C THR A 331 -18.13 6.38 24.19
N ARG A 332 -17.01 6.13 23.49
CA ARG A 332 -15.93 7.14 23.35
C ARG A 332 -16.13 8.15 22.22
N PHE A 333 -16.84 7.79 21.15
CA PHE A 333 -17.03 8.62 19.93
C PHE A 333 -15.75 8.97 19.15
N SER A 334 -14.55 8.78 19.72
CA SER A 334 -13.24 8.89 19.09
C SER A 334 -12.20 8.07 19.87
N SER A 335 -11.20 7.50 19.20
CA SER A 335 -10.06 6.85 19.88
C SER A 335 -8.85 7.78 20.06
N GLY A 336 -9.03 9.06 19.78
CA GLY A 336 -7.96 10.06 19.89
C GLY A 336 -7.02 10.06 18.68
N VAL A 337 -6.15 11.07 18.63
CA VAL A 337 -5.14 11.19 17.57
C VAL A 337 -3.99 10.26 17.86
N GLN A 338 -3.70 9.39 16.90
CA GLN A 338 -2.48 8.62 16.92
C GLN A 338 -1.35 9.44 16.28
N LYS A 339 -0.18 9.45 16.93
CA LYS A 339 1.00 10.12 16.36
C LYS A 339 1.57 9.28 15.23
N GLY A 340 1.48 9.79 14.00
CA GLY A 340 2.07 9.21 12.81
C GLY A 340 3.59 9.25 12.85
N PRO A 341 4.29 8.42 12.06
CA PRO A 341 5.73 8.39 12.08
C PRO A 341 6.37 9.70 11.67
N LEU A 342 5.73 10.45 10.76
CA LEU A 342 6.26 11.69 10.21
C LEU A 342 5.62 12.95 10.81
N ASP A 343 4.95 12.86 11.95
CA ASP A 343 4.41 14.05 12.61
C ASP A 343 5.53 14.99 13.09
N ASP A 344 6.73 14.45 13.33
CA ASP A 344 7.93 15.17 13.72
C ASP A 344 8.97 15.19 12.59
N ILE A 345 8.69 15.90 11.48
CA ILE A 345 9.55 15.98 10.29
C ILE A 345 11.02 16.34 10.63
N TRP A 346 11.25 17.20 11.62
CA TRP A 346 12.59 17.57 12.07
C TRP A 346 13.42 16.36 12.55
N ARG A 347 12.77 15.31 13.06
CA ARG A 347 13.43 14.06 13.47
C ARG A 347 13.97 13.25 12.30
N TYR A 348 13.35 13.36 11.12
CA TYR A 348 13.93 12.78 9.89
C TYR A 348 15.20 13.52 9.49
N GLY A 349 15.20 14.85 9.58
CA GLY A 349 16.42 15.65 9.41
C GLY A 349 17.51 15.28 10.40
N LEU A 350 17.16 15.06 11.67
CA LEU A 350 18.11 14.59 12.68
C LEU A 350 18.63 13.19 12.42
N SER A 351 17.79 12.25 12.00
CA SER A 351 18.26 10.89 11.68
C SER A 351 19.24 10.92 10.52
N GLU A 352 18.97 11.71 9.47
CA GLU A 352 19.88 11.88 8.33
C GLU A 352 21.23 12.50 8.78
N LEU A 353 21.20 13.50 9.66
CA LEU A 353 22.41 14.06 10.26
C LEU A 353 23.17 13.01 11.07
N GLN A 354 22.50 12.19 11.88
CA GLN A 354 23.12 11.10 12.64
C GLN A 354 23.75 10.06 11.72
N SER A 355 23.05 9.64 10.66
CA SER A 355 23.58 8.74 9.63
C SER A 355 24.84 9.31 8.99
N THR A 356 24.83 10.62 8.70
CA THR A 356 25.97 11.33 8.11
C THR A 356 27.16 11.43 9.06
N VAL A 357 26.93 11.63 10.36
CA VAL A 357 28.01 11.62 11.36
C VAL A 357 28.61 10.22 11.49
N ILE A 358 27.78 9.17 11.50
CA ILE A 358 28.26 7.78 11.52
C ILE A 358 29.09 7.48 10.27
N SER A 359 28.58 7.81 9.07
CA SER A 359 29.31 7.57 7.83
C SER A 359 30.63 8.33 7.79
N SER A 360 30.63 9.60 8.19
CA SER A 360 31.85 10.43 8.24
C SER A 360 32.90 9.86 9.20
N ALA A 361 32.48 9.39 10.39
CA ALA A 361 33.39 8.76 11.35
C ALA A 361 33.96 7.43 10.83
N VAL A 362 33.14 6.66 10.11
CA VAL A 362 33.57 5.42 9.45
C VAL A 362 34.53 5.72 8.30
N ASP A 363 34.28 6.75 7.51
CA ASP A 363 35.14 7.18 6.41
C ASP A 363 36.52 7.61 6.92
N MET A 364 36.59 8.31 8.05
CA MET A 364 37.87 8.63 8.72
C MET A 364 38.65 7.36 9.10
N LEU A 365 37.97 6.34 9.64
CA LEU A 365 38.63 5.06 9.96
C LEU A 365 39.04 4.31 8.69
N ASN A 366 38.27 4.44 7.61
CA ASN A 366 38.55 3.78 6.33
C ASN A 366 39.74 4.39 5.59
N ASP A 367 39.97 5.69 5.72
CA ASP A 367 41.15 6.33 5.12
C ASP A 367 42.46 5.77 5.70
N GLU A 368 42.50 5.40 7.00
CA GLU A 368 43.64 4.71 7.62
C GLU A 368 43.82 3.26 7.17
N LEU A 369 42.77 2.64 6.60
CA LEU A 369 42.78 1.27 6.08
C LEU A 369 43.20 1.21 4.60
N ARG A 370 43.56 2.35 3.99
CA ARG A 370 44.09 2.42 2.62
C ARG A 370 45.61 2.28 2.63
N VAL A 371 46.12 1.24 1.98
CA VAL A 371 47.57 0.95 1.94
C VAL A 371 48.31 1.79 0.91
N PHE A 372 47.64 2.17 -0.19
CA PHE A 372 48.24 2.92 -1.30
C PHE A 372 47.44 4.18 -1.60
N SER A 373 48.14 5.32 -1.72
CA SER A 373 47.53 6.61 -2.09
C SER A 373 47.72 6.90 -3.57
N ASN A 374 46.60 6.99 -4.31
CA ASN A 374 46.59 7.40 -5.72
C ASN A 374 47.17 8.80 -5.91
N GLY A 375 46.92 9.72 -4.95
CA GLY A 375 47.41 11.09 -5.02
C GLY A 375 48.93 11.17 -4.89
N GLU A 376 49.52 10.38 -3.99
CA GLU A 376 50.98 10.34 -3.81
C GLU A 376 51.68 9.71 -5.01
N ALA A 377 51.12 8.63 -5.57
CA ALA A 377 51.63 8.00 -6.79
C ALA A 377 51.60 8.98 -7.99
N ARG A 378 50.49 9.70 -8.17
CA ARG A 378 50.37 10.75 -9.19
C ARG A 378 51.36 11.88 -8.96
N TYR A 379 51.54 12.35 -7.73
CA TYR A 379 52.49 13.42 -7.40
C TYR A 379 53.94 13.01 -7.70
N LYS A 380 54.35 11.81 -7.27
CA LYS A 380 55.67 11.24 -7.59
C LYS A 380 55.89 11.13 -9.09
N TRP A 381 54.87 10.69 -9.84
CA TRP A 381 54.93 10.66 -11.30
C TRP A 381 55.01 12.07 -11.90
N LEU A 382 54.23 13.05 -11.42
CA LEU A 382 54.27 14.43 -11.90
C LEU A 382 55.65 15.07 -11.74
N LEU A 383 56.32 14.83 -10.61
CA LEU A 383 57.70 15.30 -10.41
C LEU A 383 58.66 14.70 -11.45
N LYS A 384 58.56 13.39 -11.67
CA LYS A 384 59.37 12.68 -12.66
C LYS A 384 59.10 13.16 -14.10
N ASP A 385 57.82 13.28 -14.47
CA ASP A 385 57.39 13.77 -15.78
C ASP A 385 57.84 15.23 -16.01
N PHE A 386 57.82 16.06 -14.97
CA PHE A 386 58.35 17.42 -15.02
C PHE A 386 59.88 17.43 -15.21
N GLU A 387 60.64 16.65 -14.44
CA GLU A 387 62.10 16.58 -14.55
C GLU A 387 62.55 16.09 -15.93
N GLU A 388 61.92 15.03 -16.46
CA GLU A 388 62.23 14.46 -17.78
C GLU A 388 61.95 15.43 -18.92
N ASN A 389 60.94 16.30 -18.79
CA ASN A 389 60.54 17.25 -19.83
C ASN A 389 61.02 18.68 -19.58
N LYS A 390 61.74 18.95 -18.49
CA LYS A 390 62.16 20.30 -18.08
C LYS A 390 63.04 20.99 -19.12
N GLU A 391 64.08 20.31 -19.62
CA GLU A 391 65.02 20.91 -20.58
C GLU A 391 64.35 21.19 -21.92
N TYR A 392 63.51 20.27 -22.39
CA TYR A 392 62.69 20.44 -23.58
C TYR A 392 61.70 21.61 -23.44
N ALA A 393 61.02 21.70 -22.29
CA ALA A 393 60.08 22.76 -21.99
C ALA A 393 60.75 24.14 -21.92
N ILE A 394 61.91 24.25 -21.29
CA ILE A 394 62.69 25.49 -21.21
C ILE A 394 63.19 25.90 -22.60
N LYS A 395 63.78 24.97 -23.37
CA LYS A 395 64.29 25.24 -24.71
C LYS A 395 63.18 25.73 -25.65
N TYR A 396 62.05 25.02 -25.67
CA TYR A 396 60.92 25.39 -26.51
C TYR A 396 60.31 26.75 -26.10
N PHE A 397 60.21 27.02 -24.80
CA PHE A 397 59.77 28.32 -24.28
C PHE A 397 60.72 29.45 -24.66
N THR A 398 62.04 29.26 -24.58
CA THR A 398 63.02 30.27 -25.01
C THR A 398 62.99 30.55 -26.51
N GLU A 399 62.62 29.56 -27.34
CA GLU A 399 62.57 29.69 -28.80
C GLU A 399 61.21 30.24 -29.30
N HIS A 400 60.10 29.95 -28.61
CA HIS A 400 58.74 30.22 -29.12
C HIS A 400 57.89 31.11 -28.19
N GLY A 401 58.37 31.43 -26.98
CA GLY A 401 57.63 32.24 -26.00
C GLY A 401 56.48 31.52 -25.29
N GLU A 402 56.22 30.25 -25.60
CA GLU A 402 55.14 29.42 -25.02
C GLU A 402 55.68 28.04 -24.63
N PHE A 403 55.04 27.37 -23.66
CA PHE A 403 55.45 26.02 -23.24
C PHE A 403 54.95 24.96 -24.24
N PRO A 404 55.74 23.90 -24.52
CA PRO A 404 55.34 22.88 -25.48
C PRO A 404 54.23 21.98 -24.93
N ALA A 405 53.38 21.49 -25.83
CA ALA A 405 52.41 20.46 -25.51
C ALA A 405 53.13 19.12 -25.23
N LEU A 406 53.00 18.59 -24.02
CA LEU A 406 53.59 17.31 -23.64
C LEU A 406 52.79 16.12 -24.20
N PRO A 407 53.43 15.00 -24.56
CA PRO A 407 52.74 13.82 -25.09
C PRO A 407 51.90 13.11 -24.03
N MET A 408 50.92 12.32 -24.46
CA MET A 408 50.14 11.43 -23.59
C MET A 408 51.07 10.57 -22.74
N SER A 409 50.80 10.49 -21.44
CA SER A 409 51.58 9.71 -20.50
C SER A 409 50.68 8.95 -19.55
N SER A 410 51.23 7.91 -18.92
CA SER A 410 50.48 7.07 -18.01
C SER A 410 51.29 6.74 -16.77
N TRP A 411 50.61 6.64 -15.64
CA TRP A 411 51.16 6.19 -14.38
C TRP A 411 50.30 5.08 -13.81
N ASN A 412 50.85 4.28 -12.92
CA ASN A 412 50.08 3.23 -12.28
C ASN A 412 50.42 3.07 -10.81
N THR A 413 49.48 2.51 -10.06
CA THR A 413 49.67 2.16 -8.66
C THR A 413 48.78 0.97 -8.28
N PRO A 414 49.27 0.00 -7.50
CA PRO A 414 48.40 -1.01 -6.91
C PRO A 414 47.42 -0.34 -5.93
N VAL A 415 46.23 -0.91 -5.80
CA VAL A 415 45.19 -0.44 -4.87
C VAL A 415 44.84 -1.58 -3.95
N LEU A 416 44.92 -1.33 -2.64
CA LEU A 416 44.45 -2.22 -1.58
C LEU A 416 43.74 -1.37 -0.54
N ASN A 417 42.41 -1.48 -0.51
CA ASN A 417 41.56 -0.72 0.40
C ASN A 417 40.74 -1.68 1.25
N GLY A 418 40.86 -1.57 2.57
CA GLY A 418 39.87 -2.09 3.50
C GLY A 418 38.86 -0.99 3.83
N ASN A 419 37.56 -1.30 3.86
CA ASN A 419 36.56 -0.37 4.38
C ASN A 419 35.64 -1.09 5.36
N LEU A 420 35.48 -0.54 6.55
CA LEU A 420 34.39 -0.82 7.46
C LEU A 420 33.13 -0.13 6.97
N ILE A 421 31.99 -0.79 7.18
CA ILE A 421 30.66 -0.27 6.86
C ILE A 421 29.89 -0.29 8.16
N LEU A 422 29.50 0.87 8.67
CA LEU A 422 28.52 0.99 9.74
C LEU A 422 27.53 2.07 9.30
N GLY A 423 26.24 1.78 9.39
CA GLY A 423 25.22 2.70 8.94
C GLY A 423 23.89 2.42 9.61
N ARG A 424 23.10 3.47 9.76
CA ARG A 424 21.71 3.41 10.16
C ARG A 424 20.93 4.30 9.21
N ASP A 425 20.08 3.69 8.40
CA ASP A 425 19.28 4.40 7.41
C ASP A 425 17.79 4.26 7.73
N ILE A 426 17.04 5.36 7.59
CA ILE A 426 15.58 5.29 7.58
C ILE A 426 15.13 5.27 6.12
N VAL A 427 14.60 4.13 5.70
CA VAL A 427 14.16 3.91 4.32
C VAL A 427 12.65 3.98 4.25
N ILE A 428 12.15 4.79 3.32
CA ILE A 428 10.72 4.93 3.07
C ILE A 428 10.30 3.98 1.94
N GLY A 429 9.55 2.97 2.35
CA GLY A 429 9.01 1.84 1.61
C GLY A 429 10.00 0.69 1.45
N GLY A 430 9.51 -0.41 0.88
CA GLY A 430 10.23 -1.67 0.90
C GLY A 430 11.64 -1.55 0.34
N ALA A 431 12.63 -2.10 1.04
CA ALA A 431 14.03 -2.16 0.60
C ALA A 431 14.70 -3.41 1.17
N LEU A 432 15.84 -3.81 0.56
CA LEU A 432 16.58 -5.02 0.94
C LEU A 432 15.67 -6.26 1.00
N GLY A 433 14.77 -6.42 0.01
CA GLY A 433 13.88 -7.59 -0.07
C GLY A 433 12.63 -7.55 0.84
N THR A 434 12.51 -6.55 1.72
CA THR A 434 11.34 -6.36 2.60
C THR A 434 10.28 -5.45 1.98
N ASP A 435 9.02 -5.58 2.42
CA ASP A 435 7.86 -4.87 1.89
C ASP A 435 7.30 -3.78 2.85
N ASN A 436 8.08 -3.35 3.85
CA ASN A 436 7.63 -2.38 4.88
C ASN A 436 7.44 -0.96 4.31
N PHE A 437 6.51 -0.16 4.86
CA PHE A 437 6.26 1.21 4.37
C PHE A 437 7.24 2.26 4.91
N VAL A 438 7.70 2.13 6.15
CA VAL A 438 8.87 2.86 6.69
C VAL A 438 9.67 1.87 7.52
N GLN A 439 10.97 1.84 7.31
CA GLN A 439 11.85 0.89 7.98
C GLN A 439 13.17 1.52 8.40
N LEU A 440 13.70 1.07 9.52
CA LEU A 440 15.06 1.33 9.96
C LEU A 440 15.94 0.19 9.46
N ALA A 441 17.02 0.49 8.77
CA ALA A 441 18.02 -0.46 8.32
C ALA A 441 19.34 -0.16 9.05
N ASP A 442 19.68 -1.02 10.00
CA ASP A 442 20.99 -1.02 10.66
C ASP A 442 21.92 -1.95 9.90
N THR A 443 23.05 -1.45 9.42
CA THR A 443 24.01 -2.23 8.61
C THR A 443 25.39 -2.17 9.23
N ALA A 444 26.03 -3.34 9.34
CA ALA A 444 27.44 -3.48 9.67
C ALA A 444 28.16 -4.41 8.68
N GLY A 445 29.37 -4.09 8.28
CA GLY A 445 30.10 -4.89 7.30
C GLY A 445 31.57 -4.53 7.16
N LEU A 446 32.24 -5.33 6.33
CA LEU A 446 33.62 -5.14 5.91
C LEU A 446 33.67 -5.32 4.39
N SER A 447 34.43 -4.47 3.72
CA SER A 447 34.79 -4.65 2.32
C SER A 447 36.31 -4.61 2.17
N VAL A 448 36.82 -5.43 1.27
CA VAL A 448 38.21 -5.41 0.85
C VAL A 448 38.22 -5.36 -0.66
N SER A 449 38.92 -4.37 -1.22
CA SER A 449 39.10 -4.26 -2.67
C SER A 449 40.57 -4.23 -3.02
N ILE A 450 40.94 -5.07 -3.98
CA ILE A 450 42.27 -5.09 -4.59
C ILE A 450 42.17 -4.74 -6.06
N GLY A 451 43.12 -3.98 -6.60
CA GLY A 451 43.11 -3.61 -8.00
C GLY A 451 44.40 -2.95 -8.45
N TRP A 452 44.42 -2.54 -9.72
CA TRP A 452 45.52 -1.78 -10.30
C TRP A 452 44.95 -0.53 -10.94
N PHE A 453 45.36 0.65 -10.46
CA PHE A 453 44.91 1.92 -11.01
C PHE A 453 45.91 2.38 -12.06
N PHE A 454 45.43 2.65 -13.27
CA PHE A 454 46.21 3.25 -14.35
C PHE A 454 45.68 4.65 -14.61
N GLY A 455 46.43 5.68 -14.23
CA GLY A 455 46.14 7.07 -14.57
C GLY A 455 46.66 7.39 -15.97
N LEU A 456 45.83 8.05 -16.76
CA LEU A 456 46.15 8.52 -18.10
C LEU A 456 46.13 10.05 -18.08
N GLU A 457 47.18 10.69 -18.55
CA GLU A 457 47.30 12.14 -18.55
C GLU A 457 47.49 12.60 -19.99
N ARG A 458 46.89 13.75 -20.32
CA ARG A 458 46.98 14.35 -21.65
C ARG A 458 46.42 13.46 -22.77
N VAL A 459 45.26 12.84 -22.51
CA VAL A 459 44.65 11.81 -23.39
C VAL A 459 44.18 12.39 -24.73
N ILE A 460 43.55 13.56 -24.70
CA ILE A 460 43.03 14.25 -25.90
C ILE A 460 43.73 15.61 -26.07
N ASN A 461 43.95 16.32 -24.95
CA ASN A 461 44.67 17.59 -24.88
C ASN A 461 45.37 17.70 -23.52
N GLN A 462 46.09 18.80 -23.25
CA GLN A 462 46.87 18.99 -22.03
C GLN A 462 46.06 18.93 -20.71
N VAL A 463 44.73 19.02 -20.76
CA VAL A 463 43.87 19.15 -19.58
C VAL A 463 42.92 17.97 -19.36
N ILE A 464 42.77 17.08 -20.34
CA ILE A 464 41.93 15.89 -20.24
C ILE A 464 42.77 14.73 -19.69
N SER A 465 42.37 14.27 -18.51
CA SER A 465 42.88 13.08 -17.85
C SER A 465 41.91 11.92 -17.99
N GLY A 466 42.41 10.70 -17.84
CA GLY A 466 41.60 9.50 -17.77
C GLY A 466 42.14 8.51 -16.76
N SER A 467 41.42 7.42 -16.56
CA SER A 467 41.89 6.31 -15.75
C SER A 467 41.28 5.00 -16.20
N VAL A 468 42.08 3.93 -16.15
CA VAL A 468 41.59 2.55 -16.27
C VAL A 468 41.77 1.87 -14.92
N PHE A 469 40.71 1.26 -14.40
CA PHE A 469 40.74 0.65 -13.07
C PHE A 469 40.11 -0.75 -13.05
N PRO A 470 40.88 -1.81 -13.35
CA PRO A 470 40.53 -3.17 -12.98
C PRO A 470 40.61 -3.35 -11.47
N ASN A 471 39.50 -3.68 -10.83
CA ASN A 471 39.42 -3.98 -9.41
C ASN A 471 38.58 -5.23 -9.12
N MET A 472 38.82 -5.82 -7.97
CA MET A 472 38.07 -6.95 -7.41
C MET A 472 37.75 -6.63 -5.96
N GLY A 473 36.47 -6.47 -5.66
CA GLY A 473 35.98 -6.24 -4.30
C GLY A 473 35.30 -7.48 -3.72
N VAL A 474 35.57 -7.79 -2.45
CA VAL A 474 34.74 -8.66 -1.61
C VAL A 474 34.06 -7.80 -0.56
N LEU A 475 32.75 -7.94 -0.40
CA LEU A 475 31.94 -7.21 0.57
C LEU A 475 31.12 -8.20 1.40
N LEU A 476 31.31 -8.20 2.71
CA LEU A 476 30.49 -8.92 3.68
C LEU A 476 29.70 -7.91 4.52
N SER A 477 28.37 -8.01 4.51
CA SER A 477 27.50 -7.10 5.24
C SER A 477 26.38 -7.85 5.97
N TYR A 478 25.95 -7.27 7.08
CA TYR A 478 24.89 -7.76 7.95
C TYR A 478 23.93 -6.59 8.16
N SER A 479 22.67 -6.80 7.81
CA SER A 479 21.64 -5.78 7.93
C SER A 479 20.49 -6.27 8.79
N HIS A 480 20.04 -5.45 9.72
CA HIS A 480 18.82 -5.64 10.49
C HIS A 480 17.80 -4.62 10.03
N VAL A 481 16.72 -5.10 9.43
CA VAL A 481 15.63 -4.27 8.91
C VAL A 481 14.43 -4.38 9.84
N LYS A 482 13.99 -3.23 10.38
CA LYS A 482 12.86 -3.13 11.30
C LYS A 482 11.76 -2.23 10.76
N PRO A 483 10.48 -2.64 10.77
CA PRO A 483 9.39 -1.71 10.55
C PRO A 483 9.29 -0.73 11.72
N ILE A 484 9.18 0.56 11.44
CA ILE A 484 9.03 1.58 12.49
C ILE A 484 7.61 2.16 12.51
N SER A 485 7.05 2.25 13.70
CA SER A 485 5.74 2.89 13.93
C SER A 485 5.88 4.40 14.06
N SER A 486 7.03 4.89 14.58
CA SER A 486 7.32 6.32 14.69
C SER A 486 8.79 6.69 14.49
N MET A 487 9.05 7.92 14.02
CA MET A 487 10.43 8.45 13.94
C MET A 487 11.05 8.65 15.33
N LYS A 488 10.23 8.82 16.38
CA LYS A 488 10.71 8.83 17.78
C LYS A 488 11.33 7.48 18.14
N GLN A 489 10.64 6.39 17.78
CA GLN A 489 11.11 5.04 18.02
C GLN A 489 12.47 4.81 17.35
N ALA A 490 12.61 5.23 16.08
CA ALA A 490 13.88 5.12 15.35
C ALA A 490 15.05 5.87 16.02
N LEU A 491 14.82 7.10 16.54
CA LEU A 491 15.84 7.85 17.26
C LEU A 491 16.17 7.28 18.64
N SER A 492 15.21 6.58 19.27
CA SER A 492 15.41 5.93 20.58
C SER A 492 16.07 4.56 20.49
N GLU A 493 16.20 3.98 19.29
CA GLU A 493 16.81 2.68 19.10
C GLU A 493 18.29 2.71 19.51
N PRO A 494 18.75 1.80 20.39
CA PRO A 494 20.15 1.77 20.82
C PRO A 494 21.14 1.59 19.66
N TYR A 495 22.20 2.38 19.61
CA TYR A 495 23.25 2.26 18.58
C TYR A 495 24.02 0.95 18.63
N LYS A 496 24.02 0.25 19.78
CA LYS A 496 24.57 -1.12 19.88
C LYS A 496 23.89 -2.11 18.92
N ASN A 497 22.68 -1.81 18.44
CA ASN A 497 21.96 -2.65 17.48
C ASN A 497 22.55 -2.55 16.07
N ILE A 498 23.34 -1.50 15.75
CA ILE A 498 24.11 -1.40 14.50
C ILE A 498 25.12 -2.55 14.39
N LEU A 499 25.62 -3.09 15.51
CA LEU A 499 26.48 -4.28 15.53
C LEU A 499 25.65 -5.55 15.34
N VAL A 500 25.04 -5.69 14.16
CA VAL A 500 24.14 -6.78 13.78
C VAL A 500 24.81 -8.16 13.95
N ASN A 501 26.12 -8.26 13.78
CA ASN A 501 26.89 -9.48 14.06
C ASN A 501 26.67 -10.03 15.48
N TRP A 502 26.60 -9.14 16.46
CA TRP A 502 26.38 -9.51 17.85
C TRP A 502 24.93 -9.92 18.11
N LEU A 503 23.98 -9.34 17.36
CA LEU A 503 22.58 -9.77 17.35
C LEU A 503 22.45 -11.21 16.84
N THR A 504 23.04 -11.52 15.70
CA THR A 504 23.02 -12.88 15.11
C THR A 504 23.57 -13.92 16.08
N ARG A 505 24.67 -13.61 16.78
CA ARG A 505 25.27 -14.51 17.80
C ARG A 505 24.35 -14.74 18.99
N ARG A 506 23.60 -13.73 19.44
CA ARG A 506 22.66 -13.89 20.55
C ARG A 506 21.42 -14.66 20.14
N LEU A 507 20.87 -14.40 18.96
CA LEU A 507 19.78 -15.17 18.38
C LEU A 507 20.15 -16.66 18.32
N ARG A 508 21.35 -16.98 17.81
CA ARG A 508 21.86 -18.35 17.77
C ARG A 508 21.89 -19.00 19.15
N LYS A 509 22.49 -18.34 20.15
CA LYS A 509 22.55 -18.84 21.54
C LYS A 509 21.16 -19.09 22.14
N ASN A 510 20.20 -18.21 21.85
CA ASN A 510 18.82 -18.38 22.31
C ASN A 510 18.19 -19.63 21.66
N PHE A 511 18.32 -19.84 20.36
CA PHE A 511 17.81 -21.05 19.70
C PHE A 511 18.55 -22.33 20.11
N GLU A 512 19.87 -22.28 20.36
CA GLU A 512 20.62 -23.39 20.96
C GLU A 512 20.05 -23.79 22.34
N SER A 513 19.59 -22.81 23.13
CA SER A 513 18.96 -23.09 24.43
C SER A 513 17.59 -23.74 24.29
N VAL A 514 16.82 -23.42 23.23
CA VAL A 514 15.57 -24.12 22.89
C VAL A 514 15.84 -25.58 22.59
N GLY A 515 16.90 -25.90 21.84
CA GLY A 515 17.26 -27.29 21.52
C GLY A 515 17.58 -28.15 22.77
N LYS A 516 17.92 -27.51 23.90
CA LYS A 516 18.27 -28.20 25.16
C LYS A 516 17.05 -28.51 26.05
N THR A 517 15.85 -28.06 25.70
CA THR A 517 14.63 -28.30 26.49
C THR A 517 13.97 -29.65 26.22
N ASP A 518 14.54 -30.47 25.32
CA ASP A 518 13.98 -31.77 24.91
C ASP A 518 13.76 -32.74 26.07
N SER A 519 14.60 -32.67 27.09
CA SER A 519 14.51 -33.53 28.28
C SER A 519 13.52 -33.07 29.35
N MET A 520 12.74 -32.00 29.13
CA MET A 520 11.82 -31.41 30.12
C MET A 520 10.38 -31.93 29.99
N THR A 521 9.59 -31.85 31.08
CA THR A 521 8.15 -32.14 31.05
C THR A 521 7.40 -31.17 30.12
N SER A 522 6.23 -31.55 29.61
CA SER A 522 5.50 -30.74 28.60
C SER A 522 5.14 -29.32 29.09
N GLU A 523 4.77 -29.18 30.36
CA GLU A 523 4.34 -27.91 30.94
C GLU A 523 5.54 -26.98 31.25
N ASP A 524 6.61 -27.53 31.86
CA ASP A 524 7.85 -26.78 32.13
C ASP A 524 8.53 -26.33 30.84
N ARG A 525 8.50 -27.18 29.81
CA ARG A 525 9.04 -26.90 28.48
C ARG A 525 8.34 -25.75 27.79
N TYR A 526 7.00 -25.72 27.80
CA TYR A 526 6.26 -24.62 27.16
C TYR A 526 6.54 -23.28 27.84
N SER A 527 6.62 -23.30 29.18
CA SER A 527 7.00 -22.13 29.99
C SER A 527 8.42 -21.64 29.67
N GLU A 528 9.39 -22.54 29.61
CA GLU A 528 10.79 -22.17 29.35
C GLU A 528 11.01 -21.72 27.90
N ILE A 529 10.40 -22.40 26.92
CA ILE A 529 10.43 -21.98 25.52
C ILE A 529 9.78 -20.60 25.38
N SER A 530 8.67 -20.32 26.08
CA SER A 530 8.03 -19.00 26.05
C SER A 530 8.98 -17.90 26.55
N LYS A 531 9.72 -18.12 27.65
CA LYS A 531 10.74 -17.18 28.14
C LYS A 531 11.88 -16.98 27.14
N ILE A 532 12.30 -18.04 26.44
CA ILE A 532 13.32 -17.93 25.40
C ILE A 532 12.79 -17.13 24.21
N TYR A 533 11.54 -17.33 23.81
CA TYR A 533 10.89 -16.56 22.75
C TYR A 533 10.70 -15.09 23.11
N GLU A 534 10.51 -14.74 24.38
CA GLU A 534 10.55 -13.35 24.83
C GLU A 534 11.92 -12.71 24.60
N LYS A 535 13.01 -13.45 24.85
CA LYS A 535 14.38 -12.99 24.55
C LYS A 535 14.61 -12.83 23.05
N ILE A 536 14.20 -13.83 22.25
CA ILE A 536 14.26 -13.77 20.78
C ILE A 536 13.46 -12.57 20.27
N SER A 537 12.28 -12.31 20.85
CA SER A 537 11.43 -11.19 20.42
C SER A 537 11.98 -9.82 20.75
N LYS A 538 12.91 -9.70 21.71
CA LYS A 538 13.66 -8.47 21.95
C LYS A 538 14.79 -8.25 20.93
N GLU A 539 15.19 -9.31 20.23
CA GLU A 539 16.29 -9.29 19.26
C GLU A 539 15.80 -9.23 17.81
N LEU A 540 14.79 -10.03 17.47
CA LEU A 540 14.13 -10.05 16.17
C LEU A 540 12.60 -10.06 16.37
N GLY A 541 11.98 -8.89 16.21
CA GLY A 541 10.53 -8.68 16.29
C GLY A 541 9.76 -9.29 15.10
N ILE A 542 8.43 -9.34 15.22
CA ILE A 542 7.57 -9.77 14.10
C ILE A 542 7.63 -8.71 12.99
N GLY A 543 7.82 -9.14 11.75
CA GLY A 543 7.99 -8.25 10.60
C GLY A 543 9.43 -7.76 10.39
N GLU A 544 10.38 -8.18 11.24
CA GLU A 544 11.79 -7.83 11.11
C GLU A 544 12.56 -8.85 10.25
N SER A 545 13.63 -8.37 9.60
CA SER A 545 14.53 -9.21 8.80
C SER A 545 15.98 -9.04 9.23
N LEU A 546 16.67 -10.18 9.37
CA LEU A 546 18.11 -10.25 9.46
C LEU A 546 18.66 -10.72 8.11
N ILE A 547 19.59 -9.97 7.54
CA ILE A 547 20.13 -10.20 6.20
C ILE A 547 21.63 -10.29 6.28
N ILE A 548 22.20 -11.35 5.73
CA ILE A 548 23.65 -11.54 5.57
C ILE A 548 23.93 -11.56 4.08
N SER A 549 24.87 -10.76 3.61
CA SER A 549 25.18 -10.63 2.18
C SER A 549 26.67 -10.61 1.94
N GLU A 550 27.13 -11.53 1.10
CA GLU A 550 28.49 -11.63 0.60
C GLU A 550 28.50 -11.34 -0.90
N ASN A 551 29.16 -10.26 -1.30
CA ASN A 551 29.31 -9.89 -2.70
C ASN A 551 30.77 -10.05 -3.13
N PHE A 552 30.96 -10.60 -4.33
CA PHE A 552 32.20 -10.53 -5.06
C PHE A 552 31.98 -9.74 -6.35
N VAL A 553 32.75 -8.66 -6.52
CA VAL A 553 32.50 -7.64 -7.53
C VAL A 553 33.78 -7.30 -8.30
N PRO A 554 34.12 -8.07 -9.35
CA PRO A 554 35.09 -7.63 -10.35
C PRO A 554 34.50 -6.48 -11.20
N ASP A 555 35.23 -5.37 -11.31
CA ASP A 555 34.86 -4.21 -12.12
C ASP A 555 36.06 -3.78 -12.97
N VAL A 556 35.78 -3.46 -14.24
CA VAL A 556 36.74 -2.80 -15.12
C VAL A 556 36.05 -1.58 -15.70
N SER A 557 36.63 -0.41 -15.47
CA SER A 557 36.11 0.86 -15.96
C SER A 557 37.19 1.72 -16.58
N LEU A 558 36.80 2.43 -17.64
CA LEU A 558 37.53 3.54 -18.26
C LEU A 558 36.78 4.82 -17.89
N SER A 559 37.46 5.76 -17.24
CA SER A 559 36.94 7.09 -16.92
C SER A 559 37.75 8.17 -17.62
N LEU A 560 37.09 9.22 -18.08
CA LEU A 560 37.67 10.42 -18.67
C LEU A 560 37.12 11.64 -17.92
N LYS A 561 37.99 12.59 -17.58
CA LYS A 561 37.64 13.84 -16.91
C LYS A 561 38.48 14.99 -17.47
N GLY A 562 37.82 16.10 -17.78
CA GLY A 562 38.49 17.31 -18.21
C GLY A 562 37.72 18.58 -17.82
N PRO A 563 38.40 19.72 -17.66
CA PRO A 563 37.76 21.00 -17.53
C PRO A 563 37.10 21.42 -18.86
N LEU A 564 36.06 22.22 -18.74
CA LEU A 564 35.38 22.98 -19.79
C LEU A 564 35.66 24.49 -19.53
N ILE A 565 34.91 25.38 -20.19
CA ILE A 565 35.04 26.84 -20.03
C ILE A 565 34.55 27.27 -18.63
N ASP A 566 35.18 28.30 -18.05
CA ASP A 566 34.81 28.96 -16.79
C ASP A 566 34.72 28.05 -15.56
N GLY A 567 35.61 27.06 -15.41
CA GLY A 567 35.69 26.24 -14.20
C GLY A 567 34.67 25.08 -14.13
N SER A 568 33.91 24.85 -15.20
CA SER A 568 33.10 23.64 -15.35
C SER A 568 33.96 22.43 -15.69
N SER A 569 33.47 21.21 -15.43
CA SER A 569 34.15 19.96 -15.80
C SER A 569 33.18 18.92 -16.34
N ILE A 570 33.65 18.14 -17.31
CA ILE A 570 32.93 17.00 -17.86
C ILE A 570 33.56 15.71 -17.36
N THR A 571 32.72 14.74 -17.04
CA THR A 571 33.14 13.37 -16.71
C THR A 571 32.40 12.38 -17.59
N GLY A 572 33.08 11.30 -17.96
CA GLY A 572 32.51 10.17 -18.68
C GLY A 572 33.17 8.88 -18.23
N THR A 573 32.38 7.85 -17.94
CA THR A 573 32.85 6.54 -17.52
C THR A 573 32.10 5.46 -18.28
N VAL A 574 32.83 4.48 -18.81
CA VAL A 574 32.26 3.26 -19.39
C VAL A 574 32.91 2.08 -18.71
N GLY A 575 32.12 1.08 -18.33
CA GLY A 575 32.65 -0.08 -17.62
C GLY A 575 31.79 -1.33 -17.75
N SER A 576 32.40 -2.44 -17.37
CA SER A 576 31.75 -3.72 -17.18
C SER A 576 32.01 -4.20 -15.76
N ARG A 577 30.95 -4.66 -15.10
CA ARG A 577 30.99 -5.20 -13.74
C ARG A 577 30.38 -6.59 -13.72
N PHE A 578 30.98 -7.49 -12.96
CA PHE A 578 30.39 -8.77 -12.62
C PHE A 578 30.06 -8.76 -11.14
N LYS A 579 28.83 -9.12 -10.78
CA LYS A 579 28.37 -9.16 -9.39
C LYS A 579 27.91 -10.57 -9.09
N VAL A 580 28.64 -11.24 -8.20
CA VAL A 580 28.25 -12.50 -7.58
C VAL A 580 27.77 -12.17 -6.18
N LEU A 581 26.51 -12.46 -5.85
CA LEU A 581 25.97 -12.31 -4.50
C LEU A 581 25.58 -13.69 -3.96
N LYS A 582 25.97 -13.95 -2.71
CA LYS A 582 25.34 -14.94 -1.85
C LYS A 582 24.67 -14.23 -0.68
N ARG A 583 23.40 -14.52 -0.44
CA ARG A 583 22.62 -13.83 0.58
C ARG A 583 21.73 -14.79 1.35
N ILE A 584 21.67 -14.59 2.67
CA ILE A 584 20.75 -15.27 3.56
C ILE A 584 19.86 -14.23 4.20
N GLN A 585 18.55 -14.37 4.04
CA GLN A 585 17.58 -13.56 4.75
C GLN A 585 16.74 -14.41 5.69
N VAL A 586 16.72 -14.04 6.95
CA VAL A 586 15.84 -14.59 7.98
C VAL A 586 14.76 -13.55 8.27
N TYR A 587 13.51 -13.87 7.94
CA TYR A 587 12.35 -13.02 8.19
C TYR A 587 11.42 -13.68 9.22
N ARG A 588 11.06 -12.92 10.26
CA ARG A 588 10.12 -13.40 11.27
C ARG A 588 8.69 -13.00 10.88
N LYS A 589 7.94 -13.94 10.32
CA LYS A 589 6.58 -13.69 9.81
C LYS A 589 5.54 -13.66 10.92
N SER A 590 5.66 -14.53 11.92
CA SER A 590 4.74 -14.59 13.06
C SER A 590 5.49 -14.90 14.36
N LYS A 591 4.76 -15.16 15.46
CA LYS A 591 5.37 -15.52 16.74
C LYS A 591 6.30 -16.74 16.60
N PHE A 592 5.89 -17.74 15.82
CA PHE A 592 6.56 -19.04 15.67
C PHE A 592 6.99 -19.38 14.24
N GLU A 593 6.57 -18.62 13.22
CA GLU A 593 6.93 -18.87 11.82
C GLU A 593 8.11 -17.99 11.38
N PHE A 594 9.19 -18.63 10.92
CA PHE A 594 10.39 -17.99 10.39
C PHE A 594 10.61 -18.43 8.96
N GLN A 595 10.81 -17.45 8.07
CA GLN A 595 11.09 -17.68 6.66
C GLN A 595 12.56 -17.43 6.40
N VAL A 596 13.22 -18.39 5.75
CA VAL A 596 14.64 -18.30 5.40
C VAL A 596 14.78 -18.37 3.89
N TYR A 597 15.45 -17.37 3.33
CA TYR A 597 15.76 -17.25 1.91
C TYR A 597 17.27 -17.40 1.72
N PHE A 598 17.65 -18.29 0.82
CA PHE A 598 19.01 -18.43 0.32
C PHE A 598 19.04 -17.96 -1.13
N ASP A 599 19.64 -16.80 -1.33
CA ASP A 599 19.67 -16.13 -2.61
C ASP A 599 21.08 -16.14 -3.21
N ASP A 600 21.18 -16.66 -4.42
CA ASP A 600 22.41 -16.63 -5.21
C ASP A 600 22.18 -15.86 -6.51
N GLY A 601 22.96 -14.81 -6.73
CA GLY A 601 22.83 -13.94 -7.90
C GLY A 601 24.13 -13.82 -8.67
N ASN A 602 24.09 -14.01 -9.99
CA ASN A 602 25.21 -13.79 -10.89
C ASN A 602 24.78 -12.82 -12.00
N ILE A 603 25.23 -11.58 -11.95
CA ILE A 603 24.91 -10.55 -12.96
C ILE A 603 26.18 -10.03 -13.62
N LYS A 604 26.13 -9.85 -14.94
CA LYS A 604 27.02 -8.97 -15.69
C LYS A 604 26.31 -7.67 -16.02
N GLU A 605 26.96 -6.55 -15.72
CA GLU A 605 26.47 -5.20 -15.96
C GLU A 605 27.41 -4.47 -16.92
N LEU A 606 26.85 -3.90 -17.97
CA LEU A 606 27.51 -2.91 -18.81
C LEU A 606 26.93 -1.55 -18.45
N TYR A 607 27.77 -0.57 -18.14
CA TYR A 607 27.31 0.74 -17.76
C TYR A 607 28.10 1.86 -18.43
N MET A 608 27.40 2.96 -18.68
CA MET A 608 27.94 4.20 -19.18
C MET A 608 27.40 5.31 -18.29
N ARG A 609 28.26 6.17 -17.77
CA ARG A 609 27.93 7.31 -16.91
C ARG A 609 28.59 8.55 -17.47
N GLY A 610 27.95 9.69 -17.32
CA GLY A 610 28.59 10.97 -17.65
C GLY A 610 27.88 12.12 -16.98
N GLY A 611 28.57 13.25 -16.88
CA GLY A 611 27.98 14.43 -16.25
C GLY A 611 28.76 15.72 -16.51
N LEU A 612 28.08 16.82 -16.24
CA LEU A 612 28.59 18.18 -16.24
C LEU A 612 28.53 18.70 -14.80
N ASN A 613 29.67 19.13 -14.27
CA ASN A 613 29.78 19.70 -12.93
C ASN A 613 30.27 21.16 -13.02
N TYR A 614 29.66 22.05 -12.25
CA TYR A 614 30.16 23.40 -12.01
C TYR A 614 29.90 23.74 -10.54
N LEU A 615 30.92 23.55 -9.69
CA LEU A 615 30.85 23.58 -8.23
C LEU A 615 29.96 22.47 -7.62
N ILE A 616 28.77 22.27 -8.18
CA ILE A 616 27.83 21.18 -7.92
C ILE A 616 27.51 20.43 -9.24
N PRO A 617 26.96 19.21 -9.18
CA PRO A 617 26.47 18.50 -10.37
C PRO A 617 25.30 19.23 -11.02
N ILE A 618 25.46 19.65 -12.29
CA ILE A 618 24.38 20.28 -13.07
C ILE A 618 23.60 19.21 -13.84
N LEU A 619 24.33 18.32 -14.52
CA LEU A 619 23.77 17.30 -15.39
C LEU A 619 24.44 15.97 -15.08
N SER A 620 23.65 14.91 -14.94
CA SER A 620 24.20 13.56 -14.92
C SER A 620 23.32 12.60 -15.71
N GLY A 621 23.95 11.62 -16.35
CA GLY A 621 23.29 10.55 -17.07
C GLY A 621 23.96 9.22 -16.77
N GLU A 622 23.16 8.18 -16.57
CA GLU A 622 23.63 6.81 -16.43
C GLU A 622 22.79 5.89 -17.31
N SER A 623 23.42 5.08 -18.15
CA SER A 623 22.78 3.99 -18.87
C SER A 623 23.40 2.67 -18.44
N LYS A 624 22.57 1.68 -18.15
CA LYS A 624 22.98 0.39 -17.61
C LYS A 624 22.21 -0.74 -18.28
N LYS A 625 22.92 -1.80 -18.68
CA LYS A 625 22.36 -3.06 -19.17
C LYS A 625 22.87 -4.19 -18.28
N ALA A 626 21.97 -4.90 -17.61
CA ALA A 626 22.28 -5.98 -16.70
C ALA A 626 21.66 -7.29 -17.19
N PHE A 627 22.42 -8.38 -17.18
CA PHE A 627 21.93 -9.69 -17.56
C PHE A 627 22.60 -10.77 -16.70
N GLY A 628 21.86 -11.83 -16.39
CA GLY A 628 22.34 -12.81 -15.44
C GLY A 628 21.28 -13.78 -14.95
N THR A 629 21.62 -14.48 -13.87
CA THR A 629 20.74 -15.42 -13.19
C THR A 629 20.58 -15.06 -11.71
N MET A 630 19.42 -15.35 -11.16
CA MET A 630 19.10 -15.23 -9.75
C MET A 630 18.43 -16.52 -9.31
N ASN A 631 18.90 -17.12 -8.24
CA ASN A 631 18.29 -18.27 -7.61
C ASN A 631 17.83 -17.86 -6.23
N MET A 632 16.61 -18.23 -5.87
CA MET A 632 16.07 -18.11 -4.52
C MET A 632 15.64 -19.50 -4.09
N ASN A 633 16.21 -19.99 -3.00
CA ASN A 633 15.72 -21.18 -2.33
C ASN A 633 15.05 -20.79 -1.02
N TYR A 634 13.86 -21.34 -0.78
CA TYR A 634 12.99 -20.91 0.31
C TYR A 634 12.72 -22.04 1.31
N TYR A 635 12.78 -21.71 2.60
CA TYR A 635 12.30 -22.55 3.69
C TYR A 635 11.37 -21.78 4.61
N SER A 636 10.34 -22.47 5.12
CA SER A 636 9.54 -22.01 6.24
C SER A 636 9.75 -22.95 7.42
N PHE A 637 10.15 -22.40 8.56
CA PHE A 637 10.30 -23.13 9.80
C PHE A 637 9.15 -22.77 10.75
N ASN A 638 8.40 -23.80 11.16
CA ASN A 638 7.45 -23.68 12.25
C ASN A 638 8.12 -24.09 13.56
N PHE A 639 8.16 -23.17 14.51
CA PHE A 639 8.68 -23.38 15.85
C PHE A 639 7.59 -23.28 16.92
N ASP A 640 6.37 -23.70 16.61
CA ASP A 640 5.35 -23.90 17.63
C ASP A 640 5.84 -25.00 18.60
N PRO A 641 5.94 -24.71 19.92
CA PRO A 641 6.39 -25.69 20.92
C PRO A 641 5.39 -26.82 21.18
N ASN A 642 4.15 -26.75 20.66
CA ASN A 642 3.20 -27.84 20.79
C ASN A 642 3.58 -29.04 19.90
N LEU A 643 4.19 -30.07 20.49
CA LEU A 643 4.64 -31.26 19.75
C LEU A 643 3.50 -32.09 19.13
N ASN A 644 2.28 -31.98 19.64
CA ASN A 644 1.12 -32.65 19.02
C ASN A 644 0.81 -32.05 17.64
N ASP A 645 0.98 -30.73 17.52
CA ASP A 645 0.73 -29.98 16.29
C ASP A 645 2.00 -29.87 15.42
N ASN A 646 3.20 -29.99 16.02
CA ASN A 646 4.50 -29.83 15.37
C ASN A 646 5.54 -30.87 15.85
N PRO A 647 5.48 -32.12 15.35
CA PRO A 647 6.41 -33.17 15.76
C PRO A 647 7.86 -32.91 15.34
N ASP A 648 8.09 -32.09 14.30
CA ASP A 648 9.41 -31.74 13.78
C ASP A 648 10.05 -30.53 14.50
N PHE A 649 9.47 -30.03 15.60
CA PHE A 649 9.93 -28.82 16.31
C PHE A 649 11.45 -28.79 16.56
N TYR A 650 12.01 -29.79 17.25
CA TYR A 650 13.44 -29.81 17.60
C TYR A 650 14.34 -29.98 16.38
N LYS A 651 13.88 -30.74 15.39
CA LYS A 651 14.57 -30.90 14.10
C LYS A 651 14.63 -29.58 13.35
N ASN A 652 13.55 -28.80 13.36
CA ASN A 652 13.50 -27.46 12.77
C ASN A 652 14.45 -26.51 13.50
N VAL A 653 14.47 -26.53 14.85
CA VAL A 653 15.38 -25.70 15.65
C VAL A 653 16.84 -26.04 15.33
N ALA A 654 17.20 -27.33 15.31
CA ALA A 654 18.56 -27.77 14.99
C ALA A 654 19.00 -27.33 13.58
N LYS A 655 18.12 -27.49 12.58
CA LYS A 655 18.36 -27.01 11.22
C LYS A 655 18.59 -25.51 11.18
N PHE A 656 17.75 -24.73 11.86
CA PHE A 656 17.84 -23.28 11.88
C PHE A 656 19.11 -22.77 12.57
N VAL A 657 19.52 -23.39 13.69
CA VAL A 657 20.78 -23.08 14.36
C VAL A 657 21.97 -23.34 13.42
N SER A 658 21.96 -24.47 12.72
CA SER A 658 23.01 -24.79 11.73
C SER A 658 23.08 -23.76 10.59
N ILE A 659 21.94 -23.27 10.09
CA ILE A 659 21.90 -22.18 9.09
C ILE A 659 22.58 -20.91 9.62
N LEU A 660 22.28 -20.51 10.86
CA LEU A 660 22.89 -19.33 11.48
C LEU A 660 24.39 -19.48 11.75
N GLU A 661 24.86 -20.72 11.96
CA GLU A 661 26.26 -21.04 12.23
C GLU A 661 27.08 -21.19 10.95
N ASN A 662 26.70 -22.14 10.09
CA ASN A 662 27.49 -22.56 8.94
C ASN A 662 27.22 -21.70 7.70
N ARG A 663 26.08 -21.01 7.64
CA ARG A 663 25.65 -20.17 6.51
C ARG A 663 25.52 -20.93 5.19
N ASP A 664 25.22 -22.21 5.30
CA ASP A 664 24.97 -23.08 4.17
C ASP A 664 23.62 -23.79 4.32
N THR A 665 23.34 -24.63 3.34
CA THR A 665 22.09 -25.38 3.23
C THR A 665 22.31 -26.87 3.50
N GLU A 666 23.50 -27.30 3.91
CA GLU A 666 23.86 -28.72 4.02
C GLU A 666 22.98 -29.43 5.06
N ALA A 667 22.67 -28.75 6.17
CA ALA A 667 21.83 -29.29 7.24
C ALA A 667 20.34 -29.44 6.88
N VAL A 668 19.88 -28.85 5.76
CA VAL A 668 18.45 -28.65 5.51
C VAL A 668 17.86 -29.59 4.44
N ALA A 669 18.67 -30.35 3.69
CA ALA A 669 18.27 -31.22 2.56
C ALA A 669 17.48 -30.47 1.45
N ASP A 670 16.93 -31.21 0.46
CA ASP A 670 16.25 -30.63 -0.73
C ASP A 670 15.26 -29.51 -0.41
N PHE A 671 15.43 -28.37 -1.09
CA PHE A 671 14.58 -27.19 -0.96
C PHE A 671 13.13 -27.51 -1.37
N PRO A 672 12.12 -27.15 -0.54
CA PRO A 672 10.72 -27.37 -0.89
C PRO A 672 10.30 -26.53 -2.11
N VAL A 673 10.88 -25.35 -2.25
CA VAL A 673 10.66 -24.44 -3.37
C VAL A 673 12.00 -23.86 -3.81
N LYS A 674 12.29 -23.99 -5.11
CA LYS A 674 13.44 -23.37 -5.77
C LYS A 674 12.97 -22.51 -6.92
N VAL A 675 13.35 -21.25 -6.91
CA VAL A 675 13.05 -20.29 -7.97
C VAL A 675 14.34 -19.92 -8.69
N THR A 676 14.41 -20.16 -9.99
CA THR A 676 15.53 -19.76 -10.85
C THR A 676 15.02 -18.76 -11.87
N SER A 677 15.57 -17.55 -11.84
CA SER A 677 15.20 -16.44 -12.72
C SER A 677 16.36 -16.03 -13.61
N LYS A 678 16.16 -16.03 -14.92
CA LYS A 678 17.06 -15.39 -15.89
C LYS A 678 16.59 -13.95 -16.11
N ILE A 679 17.49 -12.98 -15.96
CA ILE A 679 17.16 -11.56 -16.06
C ILE A 679 17.86 -10.89 -17.23
N ASN A 680 17.20 -9.90 -17.83
CA ASN A 680 17.77 -9.04 -18.86
C ASN A 680 17.15 -7.64 -18.79
N ASP A 681 17.82 -6.77 -18.05
CA ASP A 681 17.35 -5.44 -17.69
C ASP A 681 18.17 -4.37 -18.41
N GLY A 682 17.49 -3.30 -18.81
CA GLY A 682 18.08 -2.05 -19.28
C GLY A 682 17.48 -0.90 -18.50
N SER A 683 18.30 0.06 -18.09
CA SER A 683 17.84 1.26 -17.40
C SER A 683 18.65 2.47 -17.82
N THR A 684 17.99 3.61 -17.88
CA THR A 684 18.61 4.90 -18.15
C THR A 684 18.13 5.90 -17.13
N LYS A 685 19.04 6.62 -16.52
CA LYS A 685 18.79 7.67 -15.54
C LYS A 685 19.33 8.98 -16.07
N PHE A 686 18.64 10.04 -15.73
CA PHE A 686 18.98 11.40 -16.11
C PHE A 686 18.65 12.32 -14.94
N SER A 687 19.57 13.22 -14.60
CA SER A 687 19.30 14.32 -13.69
C SER A 687 19.75 15.64 -14.31
N PHE A 688 18.96 16.67 -14.06
CA PHE A 688 19.30 18.05 -14.35
C PHE A 688 18.97 18.88 -13.12
N LEU A 689 19.99 19.27 -12.36
CA LEU A 689 19.86 19.88 -11.04
C LEU A 689 18.92 19.03 -10.15
N PHE A 690 17.76 19.59 -9.77
CA PHE A 690 16.75 18.93 -8.96
C PHE A 690 15.74 18.10 -9.78
N TYR A 691 15.71 18.19 -11.11
CA TYR A 691 14.85 17.34 -11.95
C TYR A 691 15.51 15.99 -12.19
N VAL A 692 14.75 14.91 -12.07
CA VAL A 692 15.25 13.55 -12.26
C VAL A 692 14.27 12.72 -13.09
N SER A 693 14.81 11.92 -14.00
CA SER A 693 14.08 10.97 -14.83
C SER A 693 14.78 9.61 -14.86
N LYS A 694 13.99 8.55 -14.95
CA LYS A 694 14.44 7.16 -14.97
C LYS A 694 13.55 6.32 -15.87
N TRP A 695 14.17 5.64 -16.81
CA TRP A 695 13.51 4.68 -17.70
C TRP A 695 14.05 3.29 -17.40
N ALA A 696 13.18 2.28 -17.40
CA ALA A 696 13.59 0.90 -17.23
C ALA A 696 12.81 -0.04 -18.16
N LYS A 697 13.53 -1.01 -18.72
CA LYS A 697 13.01 -2.14 -19.49
C LYS A 697 13.54 -3.41 -18.86
N LYS A 698 12.66 -4.26 -18.35
CA LYS A 698 13.06 -5.49 -17.64
C LYS A 698 12.49 -6.71 -18.31
N LEU A 699 13.20 -7.82 -18.16
CA LEU A 699 12.73 -9.14 -18.56
C LEU A 699 13.15 -10.14 -17.50
N THR A 700 12.24 -11.01 -17.12
CA THR A 700 12.44 -12.10 -16.18
C THR A 700 11.80 -13.36 -16.74
N ASP A 701 12.61 -14.39 -16.89
CA ASP A 701 12.17 -15.74 -17.20
C ASP A 701 12.43 -16.60 -15.97
N MET A 702 11.34 -16.99 -15.29
CA MET A 702 11.32 -17.57 -13.97
C MET A 702 10.85 -19.02 -14.03
N LEU A 703 11.66 -19.93 -13.53
CA LEU A 703 11.31 -21.34 -13.32
C LEU A 703 11.12 -21.58 -11.83
N VAL A 704 9.94 -22.04 -11.43
CA VAL A 704 9.59 -22.43 -10.06
C VAL A 704 9.51 -23.95 -10.02
N LYS A 705 10.39 -24.55 -9.22
CA LYS A 705 10.43 -26.00 -8.98
C LYS A 705 9.86 -26.31 -7.61
N PHE A 706 8.99 -27.30 -7.55
CA PHE A 706 8.34 -27.78 -6.34
C PHE A 706 8.78 -29.19 -6.02
N LYS A 707 9.00 -29.47 -4.74
CA LYS A 707 9.17 -30.85 -4.30
C LYS A 707 7.83 -31.59 -4.40
N GLY A 708 7.75 -32.59 -5.28
CA GLY A 708 6.55 -33.44 -5.43
C GLY A 708 5.42 -32.86 -6.27
N ALA A 709 5.65 -31.74 -6.98
CA ALA A 709 4.70 -31.19 -7.96
C ALA A 709 5.42 -30.80 -9.26
N GLU A 710 4.63 -30.53 -10.31
CA GLU A 710 5.17 -30.14 -11.61
C GLU A 710 5.86 -28.77 -11.57
N ASP A 711 6.99 -28.67 -12.26
CA ASP A 711 7.70 -27.41 -12.48
C ASP A 711 6.79 -26.42 -13.23
N THR A 712 6.90 -25.14 -12.90
CA THR A 712 6.14 -24.08 -13.58
C THR A 712 7.07 -22.97 -14.04
N ARG A 713 6.90 -22.50 -15.28
CA ARG A 713 7.72 -21.43 -15.87
C ARG A 713 6.85 -20.23 -16.24
N PHE A 714 7.37 -19.06 -15.94
CA PHE A 714 6.71 -17.79 -16.13
C PHE A 714 7.65 -16.79 -16.81
N VAL A 715 7.09 -15.94 -17.66
CA VAL A 715 7.82 -14.81 -18.26
C VAL A 715 7.16 -13.53 -17.79
N SER A 716 7.96 -12.55 -17.37
CA SER A 716 7.50 -11.19 -17.08
C SER A 716 8.39 -10.17 -17.77
N SER A 717 7.78 -9.18 -18.41
CA SER A 717 8.48 -8.03 -18.95
C SER A 717 7.90 -6.74 -18.40
N THR A 718 8.76 -5.74 -18.19
CA THR A 718 8.37 -4.44 -17.65
C THR A 718 8.85 -3.33 -18.54
N TYR A 719 8.01 -2.33 -18.79
CA TYR A 719 8.35 -1.07 -19.44
C TYR A 719 7.84 0.07 -18.59
N GLY A 720 8.74 0.89 -18.05
CA GLY A 720 8.33 1.99 -17.19
C GLY A 720 9.25 3.19 -17.21
N ASN A 721 8.66 4.31 -16.80
CA ASN A 721 9.29 5.62 -16.67
C ASN A 721 8.89 6.23 -15.32
N LYS A 722 9.84 6.84 -14.64
CA LYS A 722 9.63 7.67 -13.47
C LYS A 722 10.33 9.01 -13.65
N SER A 723 9.60 10.09 -13.41
CA SER A 723 10.17 11.44 -13.40
C SER A 723 9.70 12.20 -12.17
N GLY A 724 10.46 13.21 -11.75
CA GLY A 724 10.17 13.93 -10.54
C GLY A 724 11.16 15.03 -10.19
N PHE A 725 10.94 15.62 -9.02
CA PHE A 725 11.80 16.64 -8.45
C PHE A 725 12.37 16.17 -7.11
N ASN A 726 13.68 16.36 -6.91
CA ASN A 726 14.41 15.96 -5.71
C ASN A 726 15.19 17.14 -5.12
N TYR A 727 14.46 18.05 -4.47
CA TYR A 727 15.05 19.25 -3.86
C TYR A 727 15.99 18.91 -2.70
N VAL A 728 15.72 17.85 -1.93
CA VAL A 728 16.53 17.47 -0.76
C VAL A 728 17.96 17.16 -1.19
N ASN A 729 18.14 16.36 -2.23
CA ASN A 729 19.48 16.01 -2.70
C ASN A 729 20.19 17.21 -3.33
N PHE A 730 19.48 18.06 -4.06
CA PHE A 730 20.05 19.32 -4.55
C PHE A 730 20.56 20.21 -3.41
N PHE A 731 19.80 20.35 -2.31
CA PHE A 731 20.28 21.11 -1.15
C PHE A 731 21.45 20.43 -0.44
N LYS A 732 21.50 19.10 -0.40
CA LYS A 732 22.66 18.35 0.11
C LYS A 732 23.90 18.60 -0.76
N ASP A 733 23.77 18.63 -2.09
CA ASP A 733 24.88 18.97 -3.00
C ASP A 733 25.42 20.38 -2.75
N VAL A 734 24.53 21.37 -2.59
CA VAL A 734 24.91 22.75 -2.26
C VAL A 734 25.57 22.81 -0.87
N ALA A 735 25.03 22.11 0.12
CA ALA A 735 25.60 22.06 1.46
C ALA A 735 26.99 21.41 1.44
N ASN A 736 27.17 20.31 0.71
CA ASN A 736 28.46 19.63 0.55
C ASN A 736 29.52 20.56 -0.03
N TYR A 737 29.17 21.36 -1.03
CA TYR A 737 30.09 22.35 -1.60
C TYR A 737 30.60 23.35 -0.54
N TYR A 738 29.71 23.95 0.26
CA TYR A 738 30.12 24.86 1.32
C TYR A 738 30.85 24.16 2.45
N LEU A 739 30.42 22.95 2.83
CA LEU A 739 31.08 22.16 3.87
C LEU A 739 32.52 21.84 3.50
N GLN A 740 32.78 21.44 2.26
CA GLN A 740 34.13 21.20 1.74
C GLN A 740 35.05 22.43 1.80
N MET A 741 34.51 23.66 1.84
CA MET A 741 35.33 24.85 2.06
C MET A 741 35.85 25.00 3.50
N TYR A 742 35.09 24.50 4.48
CA TYR A 742 35.42 24.65 5.91
C TYR A 742 36.02 23.38 6.52
N SER A 743 35.64 22.21 6.01
CA SER A 743 35.99 20.92 6.57
C SER A 743 35.82 19.81 5.52
N ASN A 744 36.88 19.02 5.31
CA ASN A 744 36.78 17.79 4.52
C ASN A 744 36.23 16.60 5.34
N PHE A 745 35.92 16.81 6.62
CA PHE A 745 35.51 15.74 7.53
C PHE A 745 34.04 15.36 7.43
N PHE A 746 33.19 16.21 6.83
CA PHE A 746 31.75 15.99 6.82
C PHE A 746 31.18 16.17 5.42
N SER A 747 30.49 15.15 4.91
CA SER A 747 29.74 15.23 3.66
C SER A 747 28.47 14.41 3.73
N PHE A 748 27.37 14.97 3.24
CA PHE A 748 26.11 14.27 3.08
C PHE A 748 26.19 13.27 1.91
N ASP A 749 25.64 12.08 2.10
CA ASP A 749 25.40 11.15 0.99
C ASP A 749 24.32 11.71 0.05
N VAL A 750 24.65 11.75 -1.25
CA VAL A 750 23.77 12.27 -2.30
C VAL A 750 23.63 11.24 -3.42
N ASP A 751 22.44 10.66 -3.54
CA ASP A 751 22.01 9.93 -4.73
C ASP A 751 20.73 10.57 -5.29
N PRO A 752 20.80 11.42 -6.33
CA PRO A 752 19.63 12.13 -6.87
C PRO A 752 18.52 11.18 -7.33
N HIS A 753 18.82 9.92 -7.65
CA HIS A 753 17.85 8.94 -8.12
C HIS A 753 17.20 8.11 -6.99
N ARG A 754 17.70 8.19 -5.76
CA ARG A 754 17.15 7.48 -4.59
C ARG A 754 15.86 8.18 -4.13
N ASN A 755 14.79 7.41 -3.96
CA ASN A 755 13.55 7.83 -3.27
C ASN A 755 12.90 9.15 -3.76
N LEU A 756 12.89 9.41 -5.07
CA LEU A 756 12.40 10.66 -5.70
C LEU A 756 11.06 11.21 -5.18
N GLY A 757 10.08 10.36 -4.90
CA GLY A 757 8.77 10.75 -4.38
C GLY A 757 8.55 10.42 -2.91
N ARG A 758 9.60 10.04 -2.19
CA ARG A 758 9.57 9.51 -0.82
C ARG A 758 10.57 10.21 0.10
N ASN A 759 10.85 11.47 -0.22
CA ASN A 759 11.57 12.43 0.62
C ASN A 759 10.60 13.59 0.94
N LEU A 760 10.96 14.43 1.92
CA LEU A 760 10.05 15.43 2.49
C LEU A 760 9.47 16.45 1.49
N TYR A 761 10.20 16.75 0.41
CA TYR A 761 9.82 17.78 -0.57
C TYR A 761 9.79 17.30 -2.02
N GLY A 762 10.11 16.04 -2.28
CA GLY A 762 10.09 15.52 -3.63
C GLY A 762 8.71 15.06 -4.04
N THR A 763 8.56 15.00 -5.35
CA THR A 763 7.38 14.47 -6.01
C THR A 763 7.86 13.61 -7.15
N ALA A 764 7.21 12.47 -7.36
CA ALA A 764 7.48 11.62 -8.50
C ALA A 764 6.18 11.14 -9.15
N TYR A 765 6.24 11.04 -10.47
CA TYR A 765 5.22 10.45 -11.31
C TYR A 765 5.83 9.22 -11.97
N THR A 766 5.14 8.08 -11.88
CA THR A 766 5.59 6.80 -12.42
C THR A 766 4.49 6.22 -13.30
N THR A 767 4.85 5.89 -14.53
CA THR A 767 4.05 5.03 -15.41
C THR A 767 4.82 3.75 -15.62
N ASP A 768 4.21 2.62 -15.34
CA ASP A 768 4.85 1.31 -15.45
C ASP A 768 3.88 0.31 -16.05
N VAL A 769 4.34 -0.49 -17.01
CA VAL A 769 3.57 -1.62 -17.56
C VAL A 769 4.31 -2.90 -17.28
N ARG A 770 3.62 -3.84 -16.63
CA ARG A 770 4.10 -5.20 -16.42
C ARG A 770 3.27 -6.16 -17.25
N PHE A 771 3.91 -6.90 -18.14
CA PHE A 771 3.34 -8.07 -18.81
C PHE A 771 3.82 -9.33 -18.09
N GLU A 772 2.95 -10.34 -18.01
CA GLU A 772 3.21 -11.63 -17.40
C GLU A 772 2.52 -12.74 -18.21
N ALA A 773 3.18 -13.89 -18.33
CA ALA A 773 2.58 -15.09 -18.89
C ALA A 773 3.10 -16.37 -18.23
N LYS A 774 2.21 -17.35 -18.04
CA LYS A 774 2.57 -18.74 -17.70
C LYS A 774 2.80 -19.54 -18.99
N LEU A 775 3.86 -20.36 -19.05
CA LEU A 775 4.13 -21.23 -20.20
C LEU A 775 3.30 -22.53 -20.15
N LYS A 776 2.87 -23.03 -21.32
CA LYS A 776 2.21 -24.33 -21.48
C LYS A 776 3.23 -25.47 -21.34
N ASP A 777 4.35 -25.36 -22.06
CA ASP A 777 5.48 -26.28 -22.02
C ASP A 777 6.68 -25.58 -21.38
N VAL A 778 7.11 -26.12 -20.24
CA VAL A 778 8.23 -25.60 -19.44
C VAL A 778 9.57 -25.72 -20.17
N LYS A 779 9.70 -26.69 -21.08
CA LYS A 779 10.94 -26.97 -21.81
C LYS A 779 11.15 -26.06 -23.02
N LYS A 780 10.07 -25.51 -23.58
CA LYS A 780 10.13 -24.55 -24.70
C LYS A 780 10.27 -23.13 -24.19
N ASP A 781 10.82 -22.26 -25.04
CA ASP A 781 10.91 -20.84 -24.73
C ASP A 781 9.54 -20.16 -24.78
N GLY A 782 9.47 -18.97 -24.19
CA GLY A 782 8.23 -18.20 -24.07
C GLY A 782 7.85 -17.50 -25.37
N ASP A 783 7.53 -18.29 -26.39
CA ASP A 783 6.90 -17.82 -27.62
C ASP A 783 5.38 -17.60 -27.41
N VAL A 784 4.75 -16.82 -28.29
CA VAL A 784 3.35 -16.42 -28.22
C VAL A 784 2.42 -17.64 -28.15
N ASP A 785 2.73 -18.70 -28.90
CA ASP A 785 1.95 -19.95 -28.92
C ASP A 785 2.12 -20.77 -27.63
N ASN A 786 3.24 -20.62 -26.94
CA ASN A 786 3.54 -21.31 -25.68
C ASN A 786 2.94 -20.58 -24.45
N PHE A 787 2.35 -19.40 -24.62
CA PHE A 787 1.67 -18.70 -23.52
C PHE A 787 0.28 -19.30 -23.24
N SER A 788 0.03 -19.65 -21.97
CA SER A 788 -1.24 -20.21 -21.49
C SER A 788 -2.16 -19.16 -20.86
N THR A 789 -1.60 -18.14 -20.21
CA THR A 789 -2.36 -17.08 -19.56
C THR A 789 -1.57 -15.79 -19.63
N MET A 790 -1.88 -14.96 -20.62
CA MET A 790 -1.34 -13.61 -20.74
C MET A 790 -2.04 -12.68 -19.76
N TYR A 791 -1.28 -11.76 -19.18
CA TYR A 791 -1.78 -10.75 -18.28
C TYR A 791 -0.91 -9.51 -18.41
N ALA A 792 -1.52 -8.33 -18.38
CA ALA A 792 -0.77 -7.10 -18.29
C ALA A 792 -1.39 -6.13 -17.29
N THR A 793 -0.56 -5.31 -16.65
CA THR A 793 -1.00 -4.23 -15.76
C THR A 793 -0.32 -2.95 -16.17
N TYR A 794 -1.11 -1.90 -16.40
CA TYR A 794 -0.66 -0.52 -16.50
C TYR A 794 -0.85 0.18 -15.15
N LEU A 795 0.25 0.61 -14.54
CA LEU A 795 0.29 1.38 -13.31
C LEU A 795 0.53 2.85 -13.62
N ASP A 796 -0.36 3.69 -13.13
CA ASP A 796 -0.19 5.13 -13.04
C ASP A 796 -0.07 5.54 -11.58
N LYS A 797 1.06 6.15 -11.18
CA LYS A 797 1.35 6.43 -9.77
C LYS A 797 1.93 7.82 -9.61
N THR A 798 1.36 8.58 -8.67
CA THR A 798 1.91 9.85 -8.20
C THR A 798 2.22 9.75 -6.71
N GLU A 799 3.48 10.00 -6.34
CA GLU A 799 3.95 9.98 -4.95
C GLU A 799 4.64 11.31 -4.56
N GLY A 800 4.62 11.66 -3.28
CA GLY A 800 5.37 12.81 -2.77
C GLY A 800 5.36 12.97 -1.25
N GLY A 801 6.23 13.86 -0.75
CA GLY A 801 6.51 14.03 0.69
C GLY A 801 5.33 14.47 1.55
N SER A 802 4.53 15.44 1.09
CA SER A 802 3.31 15.87 1.77
C SER A 802 2.33 16.54 0.81
N ILE A 803 1.04 16.49 1.11
CA ILE A 803 -0.01 17.14 0.34
C ILE A 803 -1.17 17.54 1.23
N SER A 804 -1.69 18.76 1.01
CA SER A 804 -2.92 19.20 1.67
C SER A 804 -4.15 18.61 0.99
N GLN A 805 -5.24 18.47 1.73
CA GLN A 805 -6.50 17.92 1.26
C GLN A 805 -6.98 18.55 -0.07
N LYS A 806 -6.90 19.89 -0.19
CA LYS A 806 -7.31 20.62 -1.41
C LYS A 806 -6.43 20.25 -2.61
N ARG A 807 -5.13 20.12 -2.41
CA ARG A 807 -4.19 19.71 -3.47
C ARG A 807 -4.35 18.23 -3.81
N LEU A 808 -4.68 17.40 -2.82
CA LEU A 808 -4.99 15.98 -2.99
C LEU A 808 -6.19 15.81 -3.92
N TRP A 809 -7.29 16.52 -3.66
CA TRP A 809 -8.47 16.52 -4.52
C TRP A 809 -8.14 16.96 -5.95
N LYS A 810 -7.32 18.00 -6.14
CA LYS A 810 -6.87 18.43 -7.48
C LYS A 810 -6.11 17.32 -8.21
N LYS A 811 -5.32 16.49 -7.51
CA LYS A 811 -4.64 15.33 -8.14
C LYS A 811 -5.60 14.17 -8.41
N MET A 812 -6.53 13.89 -7.51
CA MET A 812 -7.59 12.89 -7.72
C MET A 812 -8.46 13.23 -8.95
N LYS A 813 -8.84 14.51 -9.13
CA LYS A 813 -9.54 14.96 -10.34
C LYS A 813 -8.78 14.68 -11.63
N LYS A 814 -7.46 14.90 -11.64
CA LYS A 814 -6.63 14.56 -12.81
C LYS A 814 -6.65 13.08 -13.14
N VAL A 815 -6.77 12.21 -12.12
CA VAL A 815 -6.94 10.77 -12.34
C VAL A 815 -8.31 10.50 -12.98
N ASN A 816 -9.39 11.11 -12.48
CA ASN A 816 -10.72 11.00 -13.09
C ASN A 816 -10.73 11.49 -14.54
N GLU A 817 -10.10 12.64 -14.82
CA GLU A 817 -9.99 13.21 -16.16
C GLU A 817 -9.22 12.27 -17.11
N LYS A 818 -8.10 11.71 -16.64
CA LYS A 818 -7.26 10.79 -17.44
C LYS A 818 -8.01 9.52 -17.81
N PHE A 819 -8.77 8.95 -16.88
CA PHE A 819 -9.53 7.72 -17.11
C PHE A 819 -11.00 7.97 -17.47
N GLN A 820 -11.43 9.21 -17.70
CA GLN A 820 -12.82 9.57 -18.05
C GLN A 820 -13.89 8.87 -17.20
N ARG A 821 -13.60 8.71 -15.91
CA ARG A 821 -14.42 7.97 -14.95
C ARG A 821 -14.32 8.63 -13.59
N GLU A 822 -15.44 8.63 -12.87
CA GLU A 822 -15.48 9.11 -11.49
C GLU A 822 -14.94 8.05 -10.53
N ILE A 823 -13.61 7.96 -10.50
CA ILE A 823 -12.87 7.04 -9.63
C ILE A 823 -12.84 7.58 -8.20
N PHE A 824 -12.58 8.87 -8.06
CA PHE A 824 -12.53 9.57 -6.78
C PHE A 824 -13.55 10.72 -6.74
N THR A 825 -14.14 10.93 -5.57
CA THR A 825 -15.07 12.02 -5.29
C THR A 825 -14.48 12.96 -4.23
N GLY A 826 -15.15 14.09 -3.95
CA GLY A 826 -14.71 15.04 -2.92
C GLY A 826 -14.62 14.38 -1.54
N GLU A 827 -15.51 13.43 -1.25
CA GLU A 827 -15.61 12.64 -0.03
C GLU A 827 -14.33 11.85 0.23
N HIS A 828 -13.74 11.24 -0.80
CA HIS A 828 -12.47 10.52 -0.66
C HIS A 828 -11.34 11.44 -0.16
N SER A 829 -11.33 12.70 -0.60
CA SER A 829 -10.37 13.68 -0.08
C SER A 829 -10.72 14.13 1.34
N ASN A 830 -12.01 14.25 1.67
CA ASN A 830 -12.48 14.59 3.01
C ASN A 830 -12.08 13.51 4.03
N ASP A 831 -12.22 12.23 3.68
CA ASP A 831 -11.79 11.07 4.47
C ASP A 831 -10.27 10.94 4.60
N ALA A 832 -9.52 11.44 3.60
CA ALA A 832 -8.06 11.45 3.64
C ALA A 832 -7.50 12.52 4.58
N GLY A 833 -8.07 13.72 4.52
CA GLY A 833 -7.46 14.91 5.12
C GLY A 833 -6.10 15.23 4.49
N ASP A 834 -5.19 15.76 5.30
CA ASP A 834 -3.82 16.04 4.92
C ASP A 834 -2.96 14.78 5.02
N LEU A 835 -2.12 14.55 4.00
CA LEU A 835 -1.29 13.35 3.91
C LEU A 835 0.21 13.68 3.91
N SER A 836 0.99 12.84 4.60
CA SER A 836 2.44 12.72 4.46
C SER A 836 2.76 11.43 3.68
N LEU A 837 3.81 11.46 2.86
CA LEU A 837 4.17 10.37 1.95
C LEU A 837 2.99 9.84 1.15
N TYR A 838 2.26 10.77 0.53
CA TYR A 838 1.07 10.41 -0.22
C TYR A 838 1.48 9.59 -1.46
N LYS A 839 0.63 8.61 -1.79
CA LYS A 839 0.73 7.79 -2.99
C LYS A 839 -0.68 7.62 -3.56
N ILE A 840 -0.94 8.25 -4.69
CA ILE A 840 -2.14 8.04 -5.50
C ILE A 840 -1.76 7.06 -6.60
N GLU A 841 -2.41 5.91 -6.67
CA GLU A 841 -2.14 4.90 -7.68
C GLU A 841 -3.42 4.40 -8.34
N SER A 842 -3.33 4.20 -9.65
CA SER A 842 -4.37 3.61 -10.49
C SER A 842 -3.75 2.48 -11.28
N LYS A 843 -4.39 1.32 -11.27
CA LYS A 843 -3.95 0.13 -11.99
C LYS A 843 -5.03 -0.32 -12.95
N LEU A 844 -4.65 -0.43 -14.22
CA LEU A 844 -5.48 -0.97 -15.26
C LEU A 844 -4.97 -2.36 -15.63
N HIS A 845 -5.79 -3.36 -15.35
CA HIS A 845 -5.51 -4.77 -15.54
C HIS A 845 -6.10 -5.22 -16.87
N PHE A 846 -5.32 -5.96 -17.65
CA PHE A 846 -5.71 -6.59 -18.90
C PHE A 846 -5.55 -8.09 -18.76
N PHE A 847 -6.63 -8.83 -18.95
CA PHE A 847 -6.63 -10.29 -18.90
C PHE A 847 -6.30 -10.90 -20.27
N ASP A 848 -6.19 -12.23 -20.31
CA ASP A 848 -5.65 -13.00 -21.44
C ASP A 848 -6.22 -12.60 -22.81
N LYS A 849 -7.54 -12.51 -22.93
CA LYS A 849 -8.20 -12.11 -24.19
C LYS A 849 -7.89 -10.67 -24.59
N ALA A 850 -7.78 -9.74 -23.64
CA ALA A 850 -7.44 -8.35 -23.93
C ALA A 850 -6.01 -8.22 -24.47
N VAL A 851 -5.05 -8.90 -23.84
CA VAL A 851 -3.64 -8.87 -24.28
C VAL A 851 -3.49 -9.50 -25.67
N LYS A 852 -4.17 -10.64 -25.93
CA LYS A 852 -4.20 -11.26 -27.26
C LYS A 852 -4.80 -10.33 -28.31
N LYS A 853 -5.93 -9.68 -28.00
CA LYS A 853 -6.60 -8.76 -28.94
C LYS A 853 -5.74 -7.53 -29.26
N MET A 854 -5.00 -6.99 -28.28
CA MET A 854 -4.03 -5.91 -28.50
C MET A 854 -2.84 -6.35 -29.37
N LEU A 855 -2.34 -7.57 -29.18
CA LEU A 855 -1.18 -8.10 -29.91
C LEU A 855 -1.51 -8.45 -31.37
N PHE A 856 -2.70 -9.00 -31.61
CA PHE A 856 -3.15 -9.49 -32.92
C PHE A 856 -4.21 -8.58 -33.55
N ALA A 857 -4.23 -7.29 -33.22
CA ALA A 857 -5.17 -6.33 -33.76
C ALA A 857 -5.04 -6.23 -35.29
N SER A 858 -6.16 -6.32 -36.01
CA SER A 858 -6.18 -6.13 -37.46
C SER A 858 -6.13 -4.64 -37.84
N SER A 859 -5.76 -4.31 -39.08
CA SER A 859 -5.84 -2.93 -39.57
C SER A 859 -7.27 -2.35 -39.47
N GLU A 860 -8.29 -3.21 -39.58
CA GLU A 860 -9.68 -2.77 -39.43
C GLU A 860 -10.01 -2.41 -37.98
N ASP A 861 -9.49 -3.18 -37.02
CA ASP A 861 -9.65 -2.88 -35.59
C ASP A 861 -9.00 -1.53 -35.22
N ILE A 862 -7.79 -1.29 -35.72
CA ILE A 862 -7.07 -0.02 -35.49
C ILE A 862 -7.85 1.14 -36.11
N LYS A 863 -8.32 1.02 -37.36
CA LYS A 863 -9.17 2.04 -37.99
C LYS A 863 -10.46 2.31 -37.22
N LYS A 864 -11.05 1.32 -36.56
CA LYS A 864 -12.23 1.51 -35.69
C LYS A 864 -11.86 2.34 -34.46
N LEU A 865 -10.72 2.04 -33.82
CA LEU A 865 -10.19 2.83 -32.70
C LEU A 865 -9.89 4.28 -33.11
N GLU A 866 -9.28 4.50 -34.27
CA GLU A 866 -8.98 5.85 -34.77
C GLU A 866 -10.26 6.65 -35.03
N LYS A 867 -11.27 6.05 -35.66
CA LYS A 867 -12.58 6.68 -35.88
C LYS A 867 -13.27 7.05 -34.57
N ALA A 868 -13.12 6.22 -33.54
CA ALA A 868 -13.67 6.51 -32.22
C ALA A 868 -12.92 7.67 -31.55
N ALA A 869 -11.58 7.62 -31.59
CA ALA A 869 -10.70 8.65 -31.05
C ALA A 869 -10.95 10.03 -31.70
N GLN A 870 -11.20 10.09 -33.01
CA GLN A 870 -11.51 11.31 -33.76
C GLN A 870 -12.69 12.11 -33.17
N LYS A 871 -13.63 11.47 -32.47
CA LYS A 871 -14.74 12.16 -31.78
C LYS A 871 -14.28 13.03 -30.60
N HIS A 872 -13.08 12.76 -30.08
CA HIS A 872 -12.51 13.37 -28.88
C HIS A 872 -11.26 14.21 -29.17
N VAL A 873 -10.88 14.37 -30.45
CA VAL A 873 -9.66 15.07 -30.85
C VAL A 873 -9.79 16.58 -30.65
N SER A 874 -8.80 17.18 -29.97
CA SER A 874 -8.75 18.62 -29.75
C SER A 874 -8.49 19.40 -31.05
N ALA A 875 -9.01 20.64 -31.15
CA ALA A 875 -8.76 21.55 -32.28
C ALA A 875 -7.26 21.75 -32.62
N ARG A 876 -6.37 21.59 -31.61
CA ARG A 876 -4.92 21.70 -31.76
C ARG A 876 -4.30 20.63 -32.67
N CYS A 877 -4.96 19.48 -32.80
CA CYS A 877 -4.50 18.39 -33.66
C CYS A 877 -4.74 18.67 -35.16
N TYR A 878 -5.68 19.55 -35.49
CA TYR A 878 -6.01 19.96 -36.86
C TYR A 878 -5.07 21.08 -37.35
N HIS A 879 -4.73 22.07 -36.51
CA HIS A 879 -3.88 23.20 -36.90
C HIS A 879 -2.43 22.84 -37.24
N ASN A 880 -1.85 21.79 -36.63
CA ASN A 880 -0.47 21.40 -36.93
C ASN A 880 -0.30 20.70 -38.29
N ASN A 881 -1.38 20.26 -38.94
CA ASN A 881 -1.29 19.68 -40.29
C ASN A 881 -1.09 20.74 -41.39
N GLU A 882 -1.44 22.01 -41.13
CA GLU A 882 -1.34 23.11 -42.12
C GLU A 882 0.07 23.73 -42.20
N HIS A 883 0.98 23.43 -41.27
CA HIS A 883 2.30 24.08 -41.16
C HIS A 883 3.52 23.15 -41.33
N GLY A 884 3.33 21.92 -41.84
CA GLY A 884 4.43 21.08 -42.33
C GLY A 884 5.45 20.60 -41.29
N GLY A 885 5.18 20.75 -39.99
CA GLY A 885 6.04 20.21 -38.92
C GLY A 885 5.80 18.71 -38.72
N SER A 886 6.86 17.91 -38.69
CA SER A 886 6.77 16.48 -38.35
C SER A 886 6.27 16.31 -36.91
N LYS A 887 5.12 15.66 -36.72
CA LYS A 887 4.60 15.33 -35.39
C LYS A 887 5.49 14.28 -34.74
N THR A 888 5.66 14.35 -33.43
CA THR A 888 6.25 13.25 -32.66
C THR A 888 5.25 12.10 -32.54
N ILE A 889 5.73 10.86 -32.37
CA ILE A 889 4.85 9.68 -32.15
C ILE A 889 3.84 9.91 -31.02
N ALA A 890 4.25 10.59 -29.94
CA ALA A 890 3.37 10.89 -28.82
C ALA A 890 2.26 11.89 -29.20
N GLU A 891 2.53 12.83 -30.12
CA GLU A 891 1.54 13.78 -30.63
C GLU A 891 0.59 13.11 -31.61
N GLU A 892 1.08 12.24 -32.49
CA GLU A 892 0.25 11.42 -33.40
C GLU A 892 -0.77 10.59 -32.61
N LEU A 893 -0.28 9.80 -31.64
CA LEU A 893 -1.12 8.95 -30.79
C LEU A 893 -2.13 9.77 -29.96
N ARG A 894 -1.74 10.95 -29.45
CA ARG A 894 -2.67 11.86 -28.74
C ARG A 894 -3.74 12.45 -29.64
N CYS A 895 -3.45 12.57 -30.92
CA CYS A 895 -4.38 13.04 -31.94
C CYS A 895 -5.23 11.91 -32.53
N GLY A 896 -5.14 10.68 -31.99
CA GLY A 896 -5.94 9.54 -32.42
C GLY A 896 -5.45 8.88 -33.71
N ASP A 897 -4.21 9.14 -34.12
CA ASP A 897 -3.53 8.40 -35.19
C ASP A 897 -2.80 7.20 -34.57
N TYR A 898 -3.29 6.00 -34.85
CA TYR A 898 -2.85 4.76 -34.21
C TYR A 898 -2.07 3.84 -35.16
N ASP A 899 -1.68 4.33 -36.34
CA ASP A 899 -0.79 3.63 -37.28
C ASP A 899 0.51 3.16 -36.61
N HIS A 900 1.05 3.96 -35.69
CA HIS A 900 2.24 3.57 -34.93
C HIS A 900 1.99 2.33 -34.07
N ILE A 901 0.82 2.21 -33.43
CA ILE A 901 0.45 1.03 -32.63
C ILE A 901 0.40 -0.20 -33.53
N GLU A 902 -0.21 -0.09 -34.70
CA GLU A 902 -0.29 -1.18 -35.67
C GLU A 902 1.10 -1.65 -36.14
N ARG A 903 1.93 -0.72 -36.63
CA ARG A 903 3.30 -1.02 -37.07
C ARG A 903 4.13 -1.63 -35.94
N PHE A 904 3.97 -1.13 -34.71
CA PHE A 904 4.69 -1.63 -33.55
C PHE A 904 4.23 -3.04 -33.17
N ALA A 905 2.92 -3.34 -33.20
CA ALA A 905 2.38 -4.67 -32.93
C ALA A 905 2.91 -5.72 -33.93
N ARG A 906 2.87 -5.41 -35.23
CA ARG A 906 3.46 -6.28 -36.29
C ARG A 906 4.95 -6.49 -36.06
N GLY A 907 5.70 -5.42 -35.75
CA GLY A 907 7.11 -5.51 -35.41
C GLY A 907 7.38 -6.37 -34.17
N CYS A 908 6.50 -6.35 -33.17
CA CYS A 908 6.60 -7.25 -32.01
C CYS A 908 6.42 -8.72 -32.41
N LEU A 909 5.44 -9.03 -33.27
CA LEU A 909 5.17 -10.40 -33.74
C LEU A 909 6.30 -10.93 -34.61
N ASN A 910 6.83 -10.12 -35.53
CA ASN A 910 7.95 -10.51 -36.39
C ASN A 910 9.17 -10.96 -35.58
N LYS A 911 9.45 -10.33 -34.43
CA LYS A 911 10.54 -10.78 -33.53
C LYS A 911 10.36 -12.18 -32.98
N PHE A 912 9.12 -12.65 -32.81
CA PHE A 912 8.87 -14.04 -32.44
C PHE A 912 9.11 -14.98 -33.63
N TYR A 913 8.73 -14.57 -34.84
CA TYR A 913 8.99 -15.34 -36.07
C TYR A 913 10.47 -15.39 -36.48
N ASP A 914 11.24 -14.34 -36.18
CA ASP A 914 12.67 -14.21 -36.48
C ASP A 914 13.58 -14.82 -35.38
N ASP A 915 13.01 -15.59 -34.44
CA ASP A 915 13.69 -16.22 -33.29
C ASP A 915 14.35 -15.22 -32.29
N GLU A 916 13.94 -13.95 -32.32
CA GLU A 916 14.32 -12.90 -31.36
C GLU A 916 13.38 -12.87 -30.13
N ILE A 917 13.07 -14.05 -29.57
CA ILE A 917 12.02 -14.26 -28.55
C ILE A 917 12.10 -13.27 -27.38
N LYS A 918 13.31 -13.01 -26.85
CA LYS A 918 13.51 -12.09 -25.71
C LYS A 918 13.11 -10.65 -26.03
N ASP A 919 13.38 -10.21 -27.25
CA ASP A 919 13.03 -8.86 -27.68
C ASP A 919 11.55 -8.77 -28.06
N GLY A 920 10.95 -9.84 -28.58
CA GLY A 920 9.50 -10.00 -28.71
C GLY A 920 8.79 -9.87 -27.36
N GLN A 921 9.23 -10.60 -26.32
CA GLN A 921 8.67 -10.56 -24.97
C GLN A 921 8.74 -9.17 -24.33
N LYS A 922 9.85 -8.45 -24.52
CA LYS A 922 10.01 -7.06 -24.05
C LYS A 922 9.10 -6.09 -24.82
N CYS A 923 8.80 -6.39 -26.08
CA CYS A 923 7.97 -5.56 -26.95
C CYS A 923 6.52 -5.48 -26.44
N ILE A 924 5.97 -6.59 -25.92
CA ILE A 924 4.57 -6.68 -25.46
C ILE A 924 4.25 -5.64 -24.37
N ALA A 925 5.09 -5.50 -23.33
CA ALA A 925 4.85 -4.49 -22.28
C ALA A 925 4.81 -3.06 -22.84
N ARG A 926 5.64 -2.77 -23.85
CA ARG A 926 5.63 -1.46 -24.52
C ARG A 926 4.43 -1.27 -25.44
N LEU A 927 3.94 -2.32 -26.09
CA LEU A 927 2.71 -2.28 -26.87
C LEU A 927 1.50 -1.96 -25.97
N VAL A 928 1.37 -2.67 -24.85
CA VAL A 928 0.30 -2.41 -23.87
C VAL A 928 0.41 -1.00 -23.29
N TYR A 929 1.62 -0.47 -23.09
CA TYR A 929 1.79 0.94 -22.71
C TYR A 929 1.17 1.89 -23.72
N TYR A 930 1.33 1.66 -25.04
CA TYR A 930 0.73 2.54 -26.05
C TYR A 930 -0.79 2.52 -25.98
N TYR A 931 -1.41 1.33 -25.91
CA TYR A 931 -2.86 1.22 -25.73
C TYR A 931 -3.34 1.91 -24.45
N ALA A 932 -2.79 1.54 -23.29
CA ALA A 932 -3.27 2.02 -22.00
C ALA A 932 -2.99 3.51 -21.74
N HIS A 933 -1.97 4.10 -22.36
CA HIS A 933 -1.60 5.49 -22.15
C HIS A 933 -2.25 6.47 -23.13
N TYR A 934 -2.51 6.05 -24.36
CA TYR A 934 -2.98 6.95 -25.43
C TYR A 934 -4.39 6.66 -25.95
N VAL A 935 -4.90 5.43 -25.79
CA VAL A 935 -6.27 5.09 -26.17
C VAL A 935 -7.20 5.43 -25.01
N ASN A 936 -8.33 6.07 -25.31
CA ASN A 936 -9.36 6.36 -24.33
C ASN A 936 -9.84 5.05 -23.67
N ILE A 937 -10.13 5.07 -22.37
CA ILE A 937 -10.58 3.87 -21.66
C ILE A 937 -11.88 3.31 -22.24
N ASP A 938 -12.78 4.16 -22.74
CA ASP A 938 -14.08 3.73 -23.28
C ASP A 938 -13.89 2.98 -24.59
N ASP A 939 -13.12 3.58 -25.50
CA ASP A 939 -12.73 2.93 -26.75
C ASP A 939 -11.93 1.65 -26.49
N LEU A 940 -11.10 1.63 -25.45
CA LEU A 940 -10.34 0.47 -25.05
C LEU A 940 -11.23 -0.64 -24.47
N ILE A 941 -12.24 -0.31 -23.67
CA ILE A 941 -13.25 -1.25 -23.16
C ILE A 941 -14.05 -1.85 -24.31
N ASP A 942 -14.51 -1.03 -25.25
CA ASP A 942 -15.24 -1.49 -26.44
C ASP A 942 -14.36 -2.39 -27.31
N PHE A 943 -13.07 -2.07 -27.40
CA PHE A 943 -12.10 -2.88 -28.10
C PHE A 943 -11.84 -4.21 -27.40
N VAL A 944 -11.49 -4.26 -26.10
CA VAL A 944 -11.06 -5.52 -25.45
C VAL A 944 -12.20 -6.30 -24.76
N GLY A 945 -13.35 -5.68 -24.56
CA GLY A 945 -14.50 -6.19 -23.81
C GLY A 945 -14.39 -5.94 -22.30
N ILE A 946 -15.51 -5.54 -21.67
CA ILE A 946 -15.63 -5.17 -20.25
C ILE A 946 -15.18 -6.29 -19.28
N ASP A 947 -15.32 -7.56 -19.67
CA ASP A 947 -14.91 -8.72 -18.86
C ASP A 947 -13.40 -8.98 -18.87
N ASN A 948 -12.65 -8.34 -19.78
CA ASN A 948 -11.21 -8.57 -19.96
C ASN A 948 -10.34 -7.40 -19.48
N ILE A 949 -10.96 -6.41 -18.83
CA ILE A 949 -10.30 -5.22 -18.33
C ILE A 949 -10.84 -4.87 -16.94
N TYR A 950 -9.96 -4.39 -16.06
CA TYR A 950 -10.36 -3.95 -14.72
C TYR A 950 -9.50 -2.78 -14.26
N LEU A 951 -10.14 -1.70 -13.81
CA LEU A 951 -9.50 -0.49 -13.30
C LEU A 951 -9.73 -0.39 -11.80
N GLU A 952 -8.66 -0.39 -11.01
CA GLU A 952 -8.70 -0.06 -9.58
C GLU A 952 -7.85 1.17 -9.30
N SER A 953 -8.19 1.89 -8.24
CA SER A 953 -7.38 3.02 -7.77
C SER A 953 -7.43 3.14 -6.26
N SER A 954 -6.35 3.68 -5.68
CA SER A 954 -6.29 3.94 -4.25
C SER A 954 -5.43 5.16 -3.93
N VAL A 955 -5.72 5.76 -2.77
CA VAL A 955 -4.88 6.78 -2.15
C VAL A 955 -4.36 6.25 -0.83
N ASN A 956 -3.04 6.31 -0.68
CA ASN A 956 -2.30 5.89 0.48
C ASN A 956 -1.46 7.04 1.02
N GLY A 957 -1.11 6.98 2.30
CA GLY A 957 -0.28 7.98 2.97
C GLY A 957 -0.56 7.98 4.47
N PHE A 958 0.28 8.68 5.21
CA PHE A 958 0.07 8.92 6.63
C PHE A 958 -0.85 10.12 6.80
N ARG A 959 -2.04 9.90 7.38
CA ARG A 959 -2.96 11.00 7.71
C ARG A 959 -2.39 11.79 8.88
N LYS A 960 -2.39 13.12 8.78
CA LYS A 960 -2.01 14.03 9.88
C LYS A 960 -3.19 14.25 10.82
N ASN A 961 -2.92 14.32 12.12
CA ASN A 961 -3.92 14.63 13.16
C ASN A 961 -5.18 13.75 13.10
N HIS A 962 -5.00 12.46 12.79
CA HIS A 962 -6.11 11.55 12.51
C HIS A 962 -6.03 10.27 13.37
N GLU A 963 -7.18 9.65 13.66
CA GLU A 963 -7.26 8.40 14.44
C GLU A 963 -6.65 7.21 13.68
N TYR A 964 -6.89 7.13 12.37
CA TYR A 964 -6.16 6.24 11.46
C TYR A 964 -4.87 6.88 10.94
N ILE A 965 -3.72 6.38 11.37
CA ILE A 965 -2.42 6.72 10.77
C ILE A 965 -2.35 6.21 9.32
N TYR A 966 -2.68 4.94 9.09
CA TYR A 966 -2.52 4.27 7.80
C TYR A 966 -3.73 3.38 7.48
N LYS A 967 -4.60 3.85 6.58
CA LYS A 967 -5.68 3.04 5.98
C LYS A 967 -5.89 3.52 4.54
N PRO A 968 -5.60 2.68 3.53
CA PRO A 968 -5.85 3.02 2.13
C PRO A 968 -7.28 3.51 1.90
N ILE A 969 -7.43 4.53 1.06
CA ILE A 969 -8.72 4.99 0.55
C ILE A 969 -8.86 4.38 -0.84
N ALA A 970 -9.69 3.36 -0.95
CA ALA A 970 -10.03 2.76 -2.24
C ALA A 970 -10.97 3.70 -3.00
N GLY A 971 -10.64 3.99 -4.26
CA GLY A 971 -11.56 4.63 -5.18
C GLY A 971 -12.57 3.64 -5.75
N ASN A 972 -13.54 4.14 -6.51
CA ASN A 972 -14.41 3.31 -7.32
C ASN A 972 -13.59 2.50 -8.35
N SER A 973 -13.98 1.25 -8.58
CA SER A 973 -13.39 0.40 -9.62
C SER A 973 -14.37 0.09 -10.75
N PHE A 974 -13.81 -0.18 -11.92
CA PHE A 974 -14.56 -0.37 -13.16
C PHE A 974 -14.09 -1.64 -13.89
N GLY A 975 -15.00 -2.31 -14.61
CA GLY A 975 -14.72 -3.59 -15.26
C GLY A 975 -14.90 -4.80 -14.34
N ARG A 976 -14.45 -5.98 -14.78
CA ARG A 976 -14.63 -7.25 -14.06
C ARG A 976 -13.34 -8.04 -14.01
N ARG A 977 -13.09 -8.73 -12.88
CA ARG A 977 -11.95 -9.63 -12.71
C ARG A 977 -12.32 -11.06 -13.13
N ASN A 978 -12.55 -11.27 -14.42
CA ASN A 978 -12.98 -12.58 -14.95
C ASN A 978 -11.77 -13.47 -15.33
N SER A 979 -10.91 -13.78 -14.35
CA SER A 979 -9.75 -14.64 -14.56
C SER A 979 -9.40 -15.43 -13.30
N LYS A 980 -8.90 -16.66 -13.49
CA LYS A 980 -8.29 -17.47 -12.42
C LYS A 980 -7.15 -16.71 -11.71
N TYR A 981 -6.45 -15.84 -12.45
CA TYR A 981 -5.35 -15.01 -11.95
C TYR A 981 -5.78 -13.54 -11.87
N LYS A 982 -6.60 -13.20 -10.86
CA LYS A 982 -7.16 -11.84 -10.66
C LYS A 982 -6.10 -10.72 -10.62
N THR A 983 -4.90 -11.01 -10.12
CA THR A 983 -3.79 -10.05 -10.01
C THR A 983 -2.58 -10.42 -10.88
N GLY A 984 -2.76 -11.36 -11.82
CA GLY A 984 -1.68 -11.91 -12.65
C GLY A 984 -1.04 -13.18 -12.09
N PRO A 985 -0.38 -13.98 -12.95
CA PRO A 985 0.22 -15.25 -12.56
C PRO A 985 1.41 -15.11 -11.59
N PHE A 986 2.22 -14.04 -11.66
CA PHE A 986 3.33 -13.84 -10.71
C PHE A 986 2.83 -13.53 -9.29
N ASP A 987 1.83 -12.64 -9.16
CA ASP A 987 1.28 -12.32 -7.85
C ASP A 987 0.52 -13.51 -7.24
N ALA A 988 -0.09 -14.36 -8.08
CA ALA A 988 -0.74 -15.58 -7.62
C ALA A 988 0.26 -16.60 -7.07
N ILE A 989 1.39 -16.84 -7.76
CA ILE A 989 2.43 -17.73 -7.24
C ILE A 989 3.10 -17.14 -5.99
N LYS A 990 3.31 -15.83 -5.93
CA LYS A 990 3.80 -15.13 -4.74
C LYS A 990 2.89 -15.36 -3.53
N LYS A 991 1.58 -15.16 -3.68
CA LYS A 991 0.58 -15.38 -2.61
C LYS A 991 0.52 -16.84 -2.20
N PHE A 992 0.55 -17.77 -3.17
CA PHE A 992 0.56 -19.21 -2.91
C PHE A 992 1.79 -19.64 -2.09
N LEU A 993 2.96 -19.14 -2.44
CA LEU A 993 4.22 -19.43 -1.74
C LEU A 993 4.34 -18.72 -0.38
N GLY A 994 3.57 -17.64 -0.15
CA GLY A 994 3.69 -16.82 1.06
C GLY A 994 5.06 -16.15 1.21
N VAL A 995 5.74 -15.88 0.09
CA VAL A 995 7.09 -15.27 0.06
C VAL A 995 7.04 -13.75 -0.08
N LEU A 996 8.08 -13.08 0.43
CA LEU A 996 8.26 -11.64 0.29
C LEU A 996 8.39 -11.24 -1.20
N GLY A 997 7.74 -10.14 -1.59
CA GLY A 997 7.77 -9.67 -2.98
C GLY A 997 9.14 -9.20 -3.40
N GLY A 998 9.81 -8.49 -2.49
CA GLY A 998 11.18 -8.06 -2.67
C GLY A 998 12.15 -9.19 -3.01
N GLU A 999 11.91 -10.39 -2.48
CA GLU A 999 12.72 -11.58 -2.76
C GLU A 999 12.41 -12.17 -4.13
N LEU A 1000 11.14 -12.46 -4.41
CA LEU A 1000 10.73 -13.10 -5.66
C LEU A 1000 11.07 -12.25 -6.91
N ASP A 1001 10.92 -10.92 -6.81
CA ASP A 1001 11.24 -10.00 -7.91
C ASP A 1001 12.75 -9.68 -8.03
N GLY A 1002 13.53 -10.03 -7.00
CA GLY A 1002 14.97 -9.73 -6.94
C GLY A 1002 15.28 -8.25 -6.70
N ASN A 1003 14.44 -7.54 -5.92
CA ASN A 1003 14.50 -6.09 -5.74
C ASN A 1003 15.76 -5.60 -4.97
N TRP A 1004 16.47 -6.50 -4.30
CA TRP A 1004 17.77 -6.24 -3.66
C TRP A 1004 18.94 -6.29 -4.65
N PHE A 1005 18.76 -6.90 -5.82
CA PHE A 1005 19.79 -7.06 -6.85
C PHE A 1005 19.58 -6.17 -8.07
N ARG A 1006 18.31 -5.89 -8.39
CA ARG A 1006 17.88 -5.24 -9.62
C ARG A 1006 17.51 -3.79 -9.41
N GLU A 1007 17.68 -3.00 -10.46
CA GLU A 1007 17.33 -1.58 -10.48
C GLU A 1007 15.81 -1.38 -10.34
N ARG A 1008 15.31 -0.47 -9.49
CA ARG A 1008 13.86 -0.20 -9.29
C ARG A 1008 13.40 1.11 -9.92
N LEU A 1009 12.12 1.20 -10.32
CA LEU A 1009 11.49 2.47 -10.70
C LEU A 1009 10.94 3.20 -9.47
#